data_AF-A0A2N2BUG9-F1
#
_entry.id   AF-A0A2N2BUG9-F1
#
_cell.length_a   1.000
_cell.length_b   1.000
_cell.length_c   1.000
_cell.angle_alpha   90.00
_cell.angle_beta   90.00
_cell.angle_gamma   90.00
#
_symmetry.space_group_name_H-M   'P 1'
#
loop_
_entity.id
_entity.type
_entity.pdbx_description
1 polymer ?
#
loop_
_entity_poly.entity_id
_entity_poly.type
_entity_poly.pdbx_seq_one_letter_code
_entity_poly.pdbx_strand_id
1 'polypeptide(L)'
;MNKFQKWAVKAFSLSEDSVFTKILRVNGGIQKHTEVNYPNMCKEGYQNFVVYACLDKIVKAATAINWEVATYSEDSSLEKIPNHPMKLLIENPNPMQGQSKFLERAIKFFYLGGETFIHKTIASGEAKELYCYRPDRCVIEFGRDADRPIASFQYHAGSIKSIEPENILHWKSFNPMDEYDGLGRGMSILGPAARVIDQNNAIKQWNYSLMKNGAKKDGAFVIAETLGEIARQRTKDEIRSEYNGDNPGGYMLLEGGATFVDFGNNPKDTDWLEGSKQTIVEICASLGVDPILIGFNEFSSYNNKSEAKKSLYTETVIPLLRELADELGQFLGLADSEFFYFDLSDIAEMQENIKEKFDMVSGVTFMTENDKREYVGLDTKNGLDVYRIPMSYIDIPEGKPIQPPQPTGDEGNDDVNFKAMSGGGEHKSVKQTKALQIFNAAIEAGIKKQQPIIGKYFIDQAKRIKKGFKSADPIEIKADDQQELTEDQLKTLLDSLLDWDAENELFASTIVQLYLESMGVGYSIADEIFALNLEETGIEAIMNEDLLKWARESAAQQVTYVNQTTKDQIKRIISDGMEKGLSNAEIAQNIFDQSEINSIGRAKRIASTEVHNSIIKGNHQAMVDSGVKKKKWVTAKDKAVRGNDPKDKANHVVLNGQIRDINKPFSNGLMHPGDPDGPAKEITECRCIEVPADFE
;
A
#
# COMPACT_ATOMS: atom_id res chain seq x y z
N MET A 1 7.74 18.05 -22.83
CA MET A 1 7.06 19.12 -22.07
C MET A 1 7.47 20.49 -22.59
N ASN A 2 6.51 21.34 -22.99
CA ASN A 2 6.78 22.74 -23.33
C ASN A 2 7.11 23.58 -22.07
N LYS A 3 7.64 24.80 -22.23
CA LYS A 3 8.00 25.69 -21.10
C LYS A 3 6.82 25.94 -20.15
N PHE A 4 5.59 25.95 -20.67
CA PHE A 4 4.36 26.11 -19.90
C PHE A 4 4.02 24.87 -19.05
N GLN A 5 4.27 23.66 -19.54
CA GLN A 5 4.10 22.41 -18.79
C GLN A 5 5.18 22.25 -17.72
N LYS A 6 6.42 22.70 -17.99
CA LYS A 6 7.48 22.77 -16.96
C LYS A 6 7.18 23.81 -15.88
N TRP A 7 6.52 24.92 -16.25
CA TRP A 7 6.05 25.93 -15.31
C TRP A 7 4.83 25.44 -14.51
N ALA A 8 3.84 24.80 -15.16
CA ALA A 8 2.65 24.27 -14.52
C ALA A 8 2.98 23.16 -13.51
N VAL A 9 3.85 22.21 -13.87
CA VAL A 9 4.31 21.16 -12.93
C VAL A 9 5.07 21.77 -11.74
N LYS A 10 5.79 22.86 -11.94
CA LYS A 10 6.50 23.61 -10.88
C LYS A 10 5.56 24.49 -10.05
N ALA A 11 4.46 24.97 -10.61
CA ALA A 11 3.44 25.79 -9.95
C ALA A 11 2.47 24.94 -9.12
N PHE A 12 2.06 23.77 -9.64
CA PHE A 12 1.18 22.84 -8.91
C PHE A 12 1.91 22.07 -7.80
N SER A 13 3.25 21.97 -7.84
CA SER A 13 4.04 21.37 -6.76
C SER A 13 4.28 22.31 -5.56
N LEU A 14 3.70 23.52 -5.56
CA LEU A 14 3.97 24.59 -4.58
C LEU A 14 2.68 25.12 -3.93
N SER A 15 1.71 24.28 -3.56
CA SER A 15 0.62 24.75 -2.68
C SER A 15 1.19 25.16 -1.30
N GLU A 16 1.26 26.47 -1.04
CA GLU A 16 2.03 27.11 0.04
C GLU A 16 1.43 27.01 1.46
N ASP A 17 0.24 26.44 1.64
CA ASP A 17 -0.34 26.23 2.98
C ASP A 17 0.05 24.90 3.63
N SER A 18 0.82 24.06 2.93
CA SER A 18 1.51 22.96 3.60
C SER A 18 2.69 23.52 4.40
N VAL A 19 2.52 23.43 5.70
CA VAL A 19 3.49 23.60 6.77
C VAL A 19 4.85 22.89 6.49
N PHE A 20 4.87 21.90 5.59
CA PHE A 20 6.04 21.19 5.08
C PHE A 20 6.97 22.09 4.23
N THR A 21 6.40 22.97 3.41
CA THR A 21 7.15 23.88 2.51
C THR A 21 7.82 25.03 3.28
N LYS A 22 7.18 25.47 4.37
CA LYS A 22 7.75 26.48 5.29
C LYS A 22 8.92 25.92 6.13
N ILE A 23 8.99 24.59 6.37
CA ILE A 23 10.19 23.94 6.95
C ILE A 23 11.36 23.94 5.97
N LEU A 24 11.09 23.67 4.70
CA LEU A 24 12.12 23.62 3.67
C LEU A 24 12.77 24.99 3.42
N ARG A 25 12.05 26.10 3.62
CA ARG A 25 12.58 27.47 3.43
C ARG A 25 13.44 27.98 4.60
N VAL A 26 13.16 27.61 5.86
CA VAL A 26 13.94 28.08 7.02
C VAL A 26 15.32 27.40 7.13
N ASN A 27 15.47 26.20 6.56
CA ASN A 27 16.75 25.49 6.43
C ASN A 27 17.49 25.77 5.11
N GLY A 28 17.19 26.89 4.44
CA GLY A 28 17.58 27.23 3.06
C GLY A 28 19.09 27.39 2.77
N GLY A 29 19.88 26.35 3.01
CA GLY A 29 20.88 25.96 2.01
C GLY A 29 20.11 25.31 0.86
N ILE A 30 20.37 25.73 -0.37
CA ILE A 30 19.90 25.03 -1.58
C ILE A 30 20.06 23.53 -1.32
N GLN A 31 18.97 22.75 -1.29
CA GLN A 31 19.07 21.30 -1.13
C GLN A 31 19.89 20.78 -2.30
N LYS A 32 21.19 20.56 -2.06
CA LYS A 32 22.06 19.84 -2.97
C LYS A 32 21.65 18.38 -2.81
N HIS A 33 20.81 17.91 -3.72
CA HIS A 33 20.55 16.49 -3.84
C HIS A 33 21.86 15.74 -3.96
N THR A 34 21.93 14.58 -3.33
CA THR A 34 23.10 13.73 -3.39
C THR A 34 23.37 13.39 -4.85
N GLU A 35 24.52 13.82 -5.35
CA GLU A 35 24.96 13.44 -6.69
C GLU A 35 25.12 11.92 -6.74
N VAL A 36 24.56 11.29 -7.78
CA VAL A 36 24.60 9.84 -7.97
C VAL A 36 26.00 9.44 -8.41
N ASN A 37 26.89 9.32 -7.43
CA ASN A 37 28.23 8.77 -7.59
C ASN A 37 28.50 7.74 -6.49
N TYR A 38 29.41 6.81 -6.74
CA TYR A 38 29.66 5.69 -5.84
C TYR A 38 30.03 6.12 -4.40
N PRO A 39 30.94 7.07 -4.16
CA PRO A 39 31.27 7.52 -2.81
C PRO A 39 30.08 8.11 -2.04
N ASN A 40 29.22 8.88 -2.71
CA ASN A 40 28.04 9.46 -2.10
C ASN A 40 26.97 8.40 -1.84
N MET A 41 26.75 7.46 -2.77
CA MET A 41 25.85 6.32 -2.54
C MET A 41 26.32 5.45 -1.37
N CYS A 42 27.62 5.35 -1.11
CA CYS A 42 28.13 4.69 0.08
C CYS A 42 27.86 5.47 1.38
N LYS A 43 27.93 6.80 1.35
CA LYS A 43 27.76 7.64 2.55
C LYS A 43 26.29 7.91 2.85
N GLU A 44 25.55 8.46 1.90
CA GLU A 44 24.16 8.88 2.08
C GLU A 44 23.19 7.71 1.82
N GLY A 45 23.52 6.84 0.86
CA GLY A 45 22.71 5.66 0.52
C GLY A 45 22.86 4.53 1.52
N TYR A 46 24.03 3.88 1.55
CA TYR A 46 24.25 2.67 2.34
C TYR A 46 24.20 2.91 3.86
N GLN A 47 24.60 4.08 4.37
CA GLN A 47 24.49 4.36 5.81
C GLN A 47 23.05 4.63 6.24
N ASN A 48 22.11 4.84 5.30
CA ASN A 48 20.70 4.85 5.66
C ASN A 48 20.30 3.45 6.14
N PHE A 49 19.80 3.36 7.37
CA PHE A 49 19.37 2.11 8.00
C PHE A 49 18.40 1.27 7.16
N VAL A 50 17.46 1.90 6.43
CA VAL A 50 16.46 1.19 5.62
C VAL A 50 17.14 0.49 4.45
N VAL A 51 17.99 1.22 3.71
CA VAL A 51 18.77 0.68 2.59
C VAL A 51 19.69 -0.44 3.08
N TYR A 52 20.41 -0.20 4.18
CA TYR A 52 21.27 -1.21 4.81
C TYR A 52 20.49 -2.48 5.16
N ALA A 53 19.32 -2.34 5.80
CA ALA A 53 18.49 -3.46 6.20
C ALA A 53 17.95 -4.23 4.99
N CYS A 54 17.50 -3.54 3.94
CA CYS A 54 17.04 -4.19 2.70
C CYS A 54 18.17 -4.97 2.02
N LEU A 55 19.34 -4.36 1.84
CA LEU A 55 20.49 -5.04 1.23
C LEU A 55 20.97 -6.22 2.09
N ASP A 56 20.94 -6.10 3.41
CA ASP A 56 21.26 -7.21 4.32
C ASP A 56 20.27 -8.39 4.17
N LYS A 57 18.97 -8.10 3.96
CA LYS A 57 17.96 -9.14 3.69
C LYS A 57 18.18 -9.82 2.34
N ILE A 58 18.44 -9.05 1.29
CA ILE A 58 18.74 -9.58 -0.05
C ILE A 58 19.99 -10.47 0.00
N VAL A 59 21.07 -9.99 0.62
CA VAL A 59 22.32 -10.77 0.75
C VAL A 59 22.08 -12.04 1.55
N LYS A 60 21.40 -11.97 2.71
CA LYS A 60 21.15 -13.18 3.53
C LYS A 60 20.32 -14.22 2.78
N ALA A 61 19.30 -13.78 2.04
CA ALA A 61 18.50 -14.65 1.20
C ALA A 61 19.36 -15.25 0.06
N ALA A 62 20.19 -14.44 -0.59
CA ALA A 62 21.09 -14.90 -1.65
C ALA A 62 22.10 -15.94 -1.15
N THR A 63 22.67 -15.74 0.04
CA THR A 63 23.65 -16.67 0.63
C THR A 63 23.02 -17.94 1.20
N ALA A 64 21.70 -17.97 1.37
CA ALA A 64 20.97 -19.16 1.81
C ALA A 64 20.69 -20.14 0.65
N ILE A 65 20.83 -19.68 -0.59
CA ILE A 65 20.65 -20.50 -1.79
C ILE A 65 21.95 -21.25 -2.09
N ASN A 66 21.84 -22.57 -2.22
CA ASN A 66 22.98 -23.41 -2.58
C ASN A 66 23.18 -23.40 -4.11
N TRP A 67 24.43 -23.21 -4.53
CA TRP A 67 24.84 -23.21 -5.93
C TRP A 67 25.36 -24.60 -6.30
N GLU A 68 24.73 -25.21 -7.29
CA GLU A 68 25.16 -26.47 -7.90
C GLU A 68 25.48 -26.23 -9.38
N VAL A 69 26.23 -27.14 -9.99
CA VAL A 69 26.39 -27.19 -11.45
C VAL A 69 25.56 -28.35 -11.96
N ALA A 70 24.77 -28.13 -13.00
CA ALA A 70 23.93 -29.15 -13.60
C ALA A 70 24.05 -29.14 -15.12
N THR A 71 23.71 -30.27 -15.73
CA THR A 71 23.61 -30.46 -17.17
C THR A 71 22.30 -31.17 -17.51
N TYR A 72 21.85 -31.05 -18.76
CA TYR A 72 20.74 -31.85 -19.27
C TYR A 72 21.28 -33.09 -19.96
N SER A 73 20.81 -34.27 -19.54
CA SER A 73 21.09 -35.53 -20.24
C SER A 73 20.39 -35.57 -21.60
N GLU A 74 20.75 -36.54 -22.46
CA GLU A 74 20.11 -36.75 -23.77
C GLU A 74 18.58 -36.92 -23.66
N ASP A 75 18.10 -37.46 -22.54
CA ASP A 75 16.68 -37.64 -22.23
C ASP A 75 16.01 -36.38 -21.63
N SER A 76 16.68 -35.22 -21.66
CA SER A 76 16.23 -33.95 -21.04
C SER A 76 16.05 -33.98 -19.51
N SER A 77 16.56 -35.02 -18.83
CA SER A 77 16.59 -35.07 -17.37
C SER A 77 17.72 -34.20 -16.82
N LEU A 78 17.44 -33.45 -15.74
CA LEU A 78 18.43 -32.61 -15.06
C LEU A 78 19.37 -33.48 -14.22
N GLU A 79 20.67 -33.45 -14.53
CA GLU A 79 21.71 -34.17 -13.82
C GLU A 79 22.63 -33.17 -13.09
N LYS A 80 22.74 -33.29 -11.76
CA LYS A 80 23.63 -32.46 -10.95
C LYS A 80 25.03 -33.05 -10.97
N ILE A 81 26.05 -32.22 -11.24
CA ILE A 81 27.45 -32.62 -11.28
C ILE A 81 28.11 -32.29 -9.92
N PRO A 82 28.31 -33.29 -9.03
CA PRO A 82 28.92 -33.04 -7.74
C PRO A 82 30.41 -32.67 -7.90
N ASN A 83 30.89 -31.78 -7.02
CA ASN A 83 32.30 -31.36 -6.94
C ASN A 83 32.87 -30.70 -8.20
N HIS A 84 32.03 -30.01 -8.98
CA HIS A 84 32.50 -29.26 -10.14
C HIS A 84 33.56 -28.19 -9.72
N PRO A 85 34.70 -28.05 -10.43
CA PRO A 85 35.77 -27.11 -10.05
C PRO A 85 35.28 -25.66 -9.88
N MET A 86 34.35 -25.22 -10.73
CA MET A 86 33.80 -23.86 -10.66
C MET A 86 32.89 -23.64 -9.44
N LYS A 87 32.17 -24.68 -9.00
CA LYS A 87 31.42 -24.64 -7.74
C LYS A 87 32.37 -24.43 -6.57
N LEU A 88 33.44 -25.23 -6.50
CA LEU A 88 34.45 -25.16 -5.45
C LEU A 88 35.16 -23.79 -5.43
N LEU A 89 35.38 -23.20 -6.60
CA LEU A 89 35.95 -21.86 -6.74
C LEU A 89 35.00 -20.77 -6.21
N ILE A 90 33.70 -20.87 -6.44
CA ILE A 90 32.72 -19.92 -5.89
C ILE A 90 32.57 -20.12 -4.37
N GLU A 91 32.63 -21.36 -3.89
CA GLU A 91 32.58 -21.67 -2.46
C GLU A 91 33.80 -21.10 -1.70
N ASN A 92 34.98 -21.21 -2.32
CA ASN A 92 36.26 -20.75 -1.78
C ASN A 92 36.96 -19.80 -2.77
N PRO A 93 36.43 -18.57 -2.94
CA PRO A 93 36.90 -17.64 -3.97
C PRO A 93 38.32 -17.17 -3.74
N ASN A 94 38.74 -16.99 -2.49
CA ASN A 94 40.11 -16.67 -2.16
C ASN A 94 40.43 -17.08 -0.72
N PRO A 95 41.72 -17.14 -0.32
CA PRO A 95 42.11 -17.56 1.03
C PRO A 95 41.56 -16.69 2.17
N MET A 96 41.03 -15.49 1.88
CA MET A 96 40.57 -14.53 2.88
C MET A 96 39.04 -14.53 3.07
N GLN A 97 38.28 -15.07 2.12
CA GLN A 97 36.82 -14.94 2.07
C GLN A 97 36.19 -16.21 1.51
N GLY A 98 35.15 -16.72 2.17
CA GLY A 98 34.27 -17.74 1.62
C GLY A 98 33.13 -17.14 0.76
N GLN A 99 32.33 -18.01 0.15
CA GLN A 99 31.21 -17.67 -0.73
C GLN A 99 30.32 -16.54 -0.20
N SER A 100 29.85 -16.63 1.05
CA SER A 100 28.88 -15.68 1.59
C SER A 100 29.42 -14.25 1.62
N LYS A 101 30.72 -14.08 1.91
CA LYS A 101 31.37 -12.76 1.93
C LYS A 101 31.69 -12.25 0.54
N PHE A 102 31.97 -13.14 -0.40
CA PHE A 102 32.13 -12.79 -1.80
C PHE A 102 30.82 -12.31 -2.42
N LEU A 103 29.73 -13.06 -2.26
CA LEU A 103 28.39 -12.67 -2.71
C LEU A 103 27.90 -11.39 -2.04
N GLU A 104 28.11 -11.25 -0.72
CA GLU A 104 27.80 -10.01 0.00
C GLU A 104 28.45 -8.79 -0.65
N ARG A 105 29.73 -8.89 -1.02
CA ARG A 105 30.46 -7.79 -1.68
C ARG A 105 29.95 -7.54 -3.08
N ALA A 106 29.78 -8.58 -3.89
CA ALA A 106 29.35 -8.45 -5.27
C ALA A 106 27.96 -7.79 -5.36
N ILE A 107 26.99 -8.32 -4.61
CA ILE A 107 25.62 -7.78 -4.61
C ILE A 107 25.62 -6.33 -4.11
N LYS A 108 26.30 -6.01 -3.00
CA LYS A 108 26.31 -4.64 -2.47
C LYS A 108 26.97 -3.65 -3.44
N PHE A 109 28.06 -4.03 -4.11
CA PHE A 109 28.68 -3.17 -5.11
C PHE A 109 27.78 -2.97 -6.32
N PHE A 110 27.09 -4.00 -6.78
CA PHE A 110 26.10 -3.91 -7.84
C PHE A 110 24.97 -2.93 -7.51
N TYR A 111 24.36 -3.01 -6.31
CA TYR A 111 23.31 -2.07 -5.93
C TYR A 111 23.82 -0.63 -5.75
N LEU A 112 25.00 -0.44 -5.18
CA LEU A 112 25.56 0.88 -4.89
C LEU A 112 26.11 1.59 -6.12
N GLY A 113 26.88 0.87 -6.94
CA GLY A 113 27.56 1.39 -8.12
C GLY A 113 26.85 1.13 -9.43
N GLY A 114 25.90 0.19 -9.46
CA GLY A 114 25.35 -0.34 -10.71
C GLY A 114 26.28 -1.34 -11.39
N GLU A 115 27.43 -1.64 -10.79
CA GLU A 115 28.45 -2.46 -11.39
C GLU A 115 29.34 -3.11 -10.34
N THR A 116 29.91 -4.25 -10.70
CA THR A 116 30.85 -5.02 -9.90
C THR A 116 31.92 -5.59 -10.81
N PHE A 117 33.16 -5.52 -10.35
CA PHE A 117 34.30 -6.09 -11.06
C PHE A 117 34.80 -7.33 -10.33
N ILE A 118 34.78 -8.48 -10.99
CA ILE A 118 35.27 -9.74 -10.45
C ILE A 118 36.48 -10.17 -11.27
N HIS A 119 37.68 -10.06 -10.68
CA HIS A 119 38.92 -10.45 -11.33
C HIS A 119 39.29 -11.89 -10.99
N LYS A 120 39.58 -12.70 -12.01
CA LYS A 120 40.10 -14.07 -11.84
C LYS A 120 41.62 -14.08 -11.95
N THR A 121 42.28 -14.80 -11.05
CA THR A 121 43.70 -15.13 -11.18
C THR A 121 43.85 -16.50 -11.80
N ILE A 122 44.60 -16.59 -12.90
CA ILE A 122 44.89 -17.84 -13.59
C ILE A 122 46.20 -18.43 -13.06
N ALA A 123 46.20 -19.71 -12.73
CA ALA A 123 47.39 -20.49 -12.44
C ALA A 123 47.31 -21.82 -13.20
N SER A 124 48.38 -22.20 -13.91
CA SER A 124 48.43 -23.43 -14.72
C SER A 124 47.31 -23.57 -15.76
N GLY A 125 46.75 -22.46 -16.26
CA GLY A 125 45.67 -22.46 -17.26
C GLY A 125 44.25 -22.51 -16.68
N GLU A 126 44.09 -22.64 -15.37
CA GLU A 126 42.79 -22.68 -14.69
C GLU A 126 42.58 -21.47 -13.76
N ALA A 127 41.33 -21.05 -13.59
CA ALA A 127 40.96 -20.01 -12.64
C ALA A 127 41.09 -20.54 -11.21
N LYS A 128 41.94 -19.91 -10.40
CA LYS A 128 42.25 -20.38 -9.04
C LYS A 128 41.68 -19.48 -7.94
N GLU A 129 41.58 -18.19 -8.20
CA GLU A 129 41.10 -17.22 -7.21
C GLU A 129 40.23 -16.16 -7.87
N LEU A 130 39.22 -15.69 -7.13
CA LEU A 130 38.30 -14.62 -7.49
C LEU A 130 38.38 -13.47 -6.49
N TYR A 131 38.54 -12.26 -7.02
CA TYR A 131 38.60 -11.02 -6.24
C TYR A 131 37.52 -10.06 -6.71
N CYS A 132 36.61 -9.72 -5.81
CA CYS A 132 35.58 -8.71 -6.03
C CYS A 132 36.12 -7.31 -5.67
N TYR A 133 36.40 -6.51 -6.71
CA TYR A 133 36.99 -5.18 -6.62
C TYR A 133 35.94 -4.09 -6.43
N ARG A 134 36.36 -3.02 -5.77
CA ARG A 134 35.49 -1.86 -5.48
C ARG A 134 35.32 -1.03 -6.77
N PRO A 135 34.07 -0.74 -7.20
CA PRO A 135 33.81 -0.09 -8.48
C PRO A 135 34.51 1.25 -8.71
N ASP A 136 34.55 2.13 -7.70
CA ASP A 136 35.19 3.45 -7.79
C ASP A 136 36.72 3.43 -8.01
N ARG A 137 37.37 2.28 -7.82
CA ARG A 137 38.81 2.09 -8.03
C ARG A 137 39.13 1.39 -9.34
N CYS A 138 38.12 0.96 -10.08
CA CYS A 138 38.25 0.38 -11.41
C CYS A 138 38.01 1.47 -12.44
N VAL A 139 39.00 1.69 -13.31
CA VAL A 139 38.89 2.57 -14.48
C VAL A 139 38.87 1.68 -15.70
N ILE A 140 37.92 1.94 -16.61
CA ILE A 140 37.82 1.27 -17.91
C ILE A 140 38.56 2.15 -18.93
N GLU A 141 39.56 1.59 -19.59
CA GLU A 141 40.24 2.24 -20.71
C GLU A 141 39.55 1.84 -22.00
N PHE A 142 39.03 2.83 -22.73
CA PHE A 142 38.36 2.59 -24.00
C PHE A 142 39.36 2.67 -25.15
N GLY A 143 39.35 1.64 -26.00
CA GLY A 143 40.14 1.56 -27.22
C GLY A 143 39.56 2.39 -28.36
N ARG A 144 40.26 2.37 -29.49
CA ARG A 144 39.79 3.01 -30.74
C ARG A 144 39.01 2.05 -31.64
N ASP A 145 38.96 0.78 -31.27
CA ASP A 145 38.25 -0.26 -32.02
C ASP A 145 36.76 -0.20 -31.65
N ALA A 146 35.90 -0.02 -32.65
CA ALA A 146 34.46 0.06 -32.45
C ALA A 146 33.85 -1.32 -32.10
N ASP A 147 34.45 -2.41 -32.57
CA ASP A 147 33.97 -3.77 -32.31
C ASP A 147 34.42 -4.28 -30.93
N ARG A 148 35.52 -3.72 -30.40
CA ARG A 148 36.07 -4.00 -29.07
C ARG A 148 36.42 -2.70 -28.36
N PRO A 149 35.41 -1.97 -27.86
CA PRO A 149 35.63 -0.64 -27.30
C PRO A 149 36.39 -0.67 -25.98
N ILE A 150 36.47 -1.80 -25.27
CA ILE A 150 37.22 -1.91 -24.01
C ILE A 150 38.64 -2.44 -24.28
N ALA A 151 39.64 -1.60 -24.03
CA ALA A 151 41.05 -1.97 -24.20
C ALA A 151 41.61 -2.67 -22.97
N SER A 152 41.37 -2.14 -21.77
CA SER A 152 41.83 -2.75 -20.52
C SER A 152 41.09 -2.19 -19.30
N PHE A 153 41.27 -2.84 -18.16
CA PHE A 153 40.79 -2.38 -16.87
C PHE A 153 41.96 -2.04 -15.96
N GLN A 154 41.89 -0.89 -15.27
CA GLN A 154 42.90 -0.46 -14.33
C GLN A 154 42.34 -0.42 -12.91
N TYR A 155 42.88 -1.26 -12.02
CA TYR A 155 42.52 -1.26 -10.61
C TYR A 155 43.54 -0.47 -9.77
N HIS A 156 43.05 0.54 -9.04
CA HIS A 156 43.87 1.44 -8.24
C HIS A 156 43.91 0.99 -6.77
N ALA A 157 44.97 0.29 -6.37
CA ALA A 157 45.15 -0.20 -5.00
C ALA A 157 46.58 0.03 -4.49
N GLY A 158 46.94 1.30 -4.27
CA GLY A 158 48.30 1.72 -3.90
C GLY A 158 49.23 1.77 -5.12
N SER A 159 49.21 0.72 -5.94
CA SER A 159 49.73 0.71 -7.31
C SER A 159 48.59 0.50 -8.32
N ILE A 160 48.84 0.89 -9.58
CA ILE A 160 47.90 0.65 -10.69
C ILE A 160 48.16 -0.77 -11.22
N LYS A 161 47.14 -1.62 -11.14
CA LYS A 161 47.15 -2.96 -11.72
C LYS A 161 46.36 -2.94 -13.03
N SER A 162 47.04 -3.12 -14.16
CA SER A 162 46.39 -3.33 -15.46
C SER A 162 45.89 -4.77 -15.56
N ILE A 163 44.68 -4.95 -16.04
CA ILE A 163 43.98 -6.23 -16.14
C ILE A 163 43.39 -6.32 -17.55
N GLU A 164 43.68 -7.44 -18.21
CA GLU A 164 43.10 -7.75 -19.52
C GLU A 164 41.59 -8.03 -19.40
N PRO A 165 40.78 -7.61 -20.38
CA PRO A 165 39.32 -7.79 -20.35
C PRO A 165 38.87 -9.25 -20.11
N GLU A 166 39.62 -10.23 -20.60
CA GLU A 166 39.33 -11.66 -20.46
C GLU A 166 39.46 -12.17 -19.01
N ASN A 167 40.19 -11.44 -18.16
CA ASN A 167 40.48 -11.81 -16.77
C ASN A 167 39.60 -11.07 -15.75
N ILE A 168 38.62 -10.30 -16.21
CA ILE A 168 37.73 -9.52 -15.35
C ILE A 168 36.29 -9.57 -15.85
N LEU A 169 35.41 -10.06 -15.01
CA LEU A 169 33.98 -9.96 -15.23
C LEU A 169 33.50 -8.57 -14.79
N HIS A 170 32.86 -7.85 -15.70
CA HIS A 170 32.18 -6.59 -15.44
C HIS A 170 30.68 -6.84 -15.36
N TRP A 171 30.22 -7.30 -14.20
CA TRP A 171 28.79 -7.49 -13.95
C TRP A 171 28.15 -6.12 -13.71
N LYS A 172 27.14 -5.75 -14.50
CA LYS A 172 26.58 -4.40 -14.47
C LYS A 172 25.10 -4.36 -14.78
N SER A 173 24.45 -3.35 -14.22
CA SER A 173 23.07 -3.01 -14.48
C SER A 173 22.91 -2.27 -15.81
N PHE A 174 21.68 -2.28 -16.32
CA PHE A 174 21.31 -1.49 -17.49
C PHE A 174 21.47 0.01 -17.23
N ASN A 175 22.14 0.70 -18.16
CA ASN A 175 22.29 2.15 -18.16
C ASN A 175 21.75 2.74 -19.48
N PRO A 176 20.63 3.48 -19.46
CA PRO A 176 20.05 4.04 -20.68
C PRO A 176 20.86 5.20 -21.28
N MET A 177 21.81 5.74 -20.53
CA MET A 177 22.70 6.82 -20.96
C MET A 177 24.09 6.31 -21.33
N ASP A 178 24.25 4.99 -21.49
CA ASP A 178 25.53 4.42 -21.89
C ASP A 178 25.90 4.86 -23.32
N GLU A 179 27.11 5.41 -23.44
CA GLU A 179 27.65 5.90 -24.70
C GLU A 179 28.27 4.77 -25.54
N TYR A 180 28.43 3.57 -24.96
CA TYR A 180 29.11 2.42 -25.57
C TYR A 180 28.16 1.24 -25.83
N ASP A 181 26.87 1.50 -26.09
CA ASP A 181 25.86 0.51 -26.50
C ASP A 181 25.81 -0.74 -25.60
N GLY A 182 25.80 -0.51 -24.28
CA GLY A 182 25.76 -1.58 -23.28
C GLY A 182 27.14 -2.14 -22.92
N LEU A 183 28.25 -1.62 -23.45
CA LEU A 183 29.63 -2.00 -23.08
C LEU A 183 30.29 -1.01 -22.10
N GLY A 184 29.64 0.11 -21.77
CA GLY A 184 30.15 1.08 -20.80
C GLY A 184 29.76 0.75 -19.36
N ARG A 185 29.60 1.79 -18.54
CA ARG A 185 29.42 1.69 -17.09
C ARG A 185 27.95 1.46 -16.72
N GLY A 186 27.72 0.67 -15.68
CA GLY A 186 26.38 0.44 -15.14
C GLY A 186 25.81 1.67 -14.42
N MET A 187 24.49 1.68 -14.20
CA MET A 187 23.81 2.74 -13.45
C MET A 187 23.45 2.23 -12.04
N SER A 188 23.80 3.00 -11.00
CA SER A 188 23.43 2.66 -9.62
C SER A 188 21.94 2.37 -9.47
N ILE A 189 21.61 1.22 -8.88
CA ILE A 189 20.22 0.83 -8.58
C ILE A 189 19.61 1.79 -7.55
N LEU A 190 20.43 2.34 -6.65
CA LEU A 190 20.00 3.38 -5.71
C LEU A 190 19.85 4.76 -6.37
N GLY A 191 20.39 4.97 -7.57
CA GLY A 191 20.36 6.25 -8.26
C GLY A 191 18.94 6.84 -8.40
N PRO A 192 17.96 6.08 -8.94
CA PRO A 192 16.57 6.51 -9.00
C PRO A 192 15.93 6.78 -7.63
N ALA A 193 16.33 6.03 -6.60
CA ALA A 193 15.81 6.16 -5.23
C ALA A 193 16.53 7.24 -4.40
N ALA A 194 17.62 7.84 -4.91
CA ALA A 194 18.49 8.74 -4.15
C ALA A 194 17.73 9.91 -3.52
N ARG A 195 16.73 10.48 -4.22
CA ARG A 195 15.92 11.58 -3.68
C ARG A 195 15.07 11.17 -2.49
N VAL A 196 14.49 9.97 -2.53
CA VAL A 196 13.67 9.42 -1.44
C VAL A 196 14.56 9.10 -0.24
N ILE A 197 15.77 8.57 -0.50
CA ILE A 197 16.77 8.33 0.52
C ILE A 197 17.20 9.64 1.20
N ASP A 198 17.49 10.69 0.42
CA ASP A 198 17.83 12.02 0.92
C ASP A 198 16.72 12.58 1.81
N GLN A 199 15.46 12.43 1.39
CA GLN A 199 14.30 12.84 2.19
C GLN A 199 14.23 12.07 3.52
N ASN A 200 14.42 10.75 3.49
CA ASN A 200 14.43 9.93 4.70
C ASN A 200 15.60 10.29 5.65
N ASN A 201 16.79 10.56 5.11
CA ASN A 201 17.94 11.04 5.87
C ASN A 201 17.66 12.41 6.50
N ALA A 202 17.07 13.34 5.74
CA ALA A 202 16.72 14.67 6.23
C ALA A 202 15.70 14.61 7.37
N ILE A 203 14.67 13.76 7.26
CA ILE A 203 13.68 13.55 8.33
C ILE A 203 14.36 13.04 9.60
N LYS A 204 15.24 12.03 9.49
CA LYS A 204 15.97 11.48 10.63
C LYS A 204 16.91 12.51 11.27
N GLN A 205 17.64 13.26 10.45
CA GLN A 205 18.57 14.29 10.91
C GLN A 205 17.83 15.46 11.60
N TRP A 206 16.68 15.84 11.06
CA TRP A 206 15.78 16.81 11.69
C TRP A 206 15.28 16.32 13.04
N ASN A 207 14.75 15.10 13.12
CA ASN A 207 14.27 14.50 14.37
C ASN A 207 15.38 14.40 15.42
N TYR A 208 16.58 13.99 15.02
CA TYR A 208 17.73 13.94 15.91
C TYR A 208 18.11 15.34 16.41
N SER A 209 18.09 16.35 15.53
CA SER A 209 18.40 17.73 15.90
C SER A 209 17.34 18.31 16.85
N LEU A 210 16.06 18.01 16.61
CA LEU A 210 14.95 18.39 17.48
C LEU A 210 15.10 17.81 18.89
N MET A 211 15.40 16.50 18.99
CA MET A 211 15.63 15.82 20.27
C MET A 211 16.87 16.35 20.98
N LYS A 212 17.98 16.52 20.25
CA LYS A 212 19.23 17.07 20.79
C LYS A 212 19.05 18.48 21.34
N ASN A 213 18.20 19.28 20.70
CA ASN A 213 17.89 20.63 21.14
C ASN A 213 16.81 20.68 22.23
N GLY A 214 16.36 19.53 22.75
CA GLY A 214 15.43 19.42 23.88
C GLY A 214 13.98 19.73 23.54
N ALA A 215 13.55 19.54 22.29
CA ALA A 215 12.20 19.89 21.81
C ALA A 215 11.79 21.32 22.20
N LYS A 216 12.76 22.24 22.26
CA LYS A 216 12.54 23.64 22.61
C LYS A 216 11.50 24.23 21.67
N LYS A 217 10.52 24.91 22.25
CA LYS A 217 9.51 25.63 21.48
C LYS A 217 10.15 26.88 20.91
N ASP A 218 9.97 27.09 19.62
CA ASP A 218 10.31 28.35 18.99
C ASP A 218 9.42 29.45 19.59
N GLY A 219 10.03 30.57 19.98
CA GLY A 219 9.31 31.70 20.52
C GLY A 219 10.09 33.00 20.37
N ALA A 220 9.41 34.12 20.53
CA ALA A 220 10.01 35.44 20.51
C ALA A 220 9.96 36.07 21.90
N PHE A 221 11.07 36.71 22.29
CA PHE A 221 11.07 37.64 23.41
C PHE A 221 10.63 39.01 22.90
N VAL A 222 9.43 39.42 23.30
CA VAL A 222 8.87 40.73 22.98
C VAL A 222 9.16 41.67 24.14
N ILE A 223 9.87 42.76 23.86
CA ILE A 223 10.23 43.79 24.84
C ILE A 223 9.53 45.08 24.42
N ALA A 224 8.82 45.70 25.36
CA ALA A 224 7.96 46.86 25.07
C ALA A 224 8.75 48.15 24.73
N GLU A 225 10.01 48.26 25.20
CA GLU A 225 10.85 49.44 25.00
C GLU A 225 12.14 49.13 24.22
N THR A 226 12.64 50.11 23.48
CA THR A 226 13.89 49.99 22.72
C THR A 226 15.09 49.96 23.67
N LEU A 227 15.73 48.79 23.78
CA LEU A 227 16.98 48.63 24.53
C LEU A 227 18.15 49.35 23.84
N GLY A 228 19.00 50.01 24.63
CA GLY A 228 20.32 50.48 24.17
C GLY A 228 21.25 49.30 23.83
N GLU A 229 22.25 49.53 22.97
CA GLU A 229 23.07 48.46 22.37
C GLU A 229 23.79 47.56 23.41
N ILE A 230 24.26 48.16 24.51
CA ILE A 230 24.92 47.42 25.61
C ILE A 230 23.92 46.51 26.33
N ALA A 231 22.72 47.01 26.62
CA ALA A 231 21.66 46.25 27.27
C ALA A 231 21.16 45.11 26.36
N ARG A 232 20.98 45.40 25.06
CA ARG A 232 20.61 44.40 24.05
C ARG A 232 21.63 43.26 23.97
N GLN A 233 22.92 43.57 23.99
CA GLN A 233 23.95 42.54 23.90
C GLN A 233 24.02 41.69 25.17
N ARG A 234 23.90 42.31 26.34
CA ARG A 234 23.79 41.60 27.62
C ARG A 234 22.58 40.67 27.66
N THR A 235 21.40 41.14 27.24
CA THR A 235 20.19 40.31 27.18
C THR A 235 20.34 39.16 26.18
N LYS A 236 20.99 39.37 25.03
CA LYS A 236 21.31 38.28 24.10
C LYS A 236 22.24 37.24 24.72
N ASP A 237 23.24 37.68 25.47
CA ASP A 237 24.22 36.79 26.11
C ASP A 237 23.61 36.04 27.32
N GLU A 238 22.72 36.68 28.09
CA GLU A 238 21.90 36.04 29.15
C GLU A 238 20.90 35.05 28.57
N ILE A 239 20.17 35.40 27.50
CA ILE A 239 19.29 34.45 26.79
C ILE A 239 20.13 33.26 26.29
N ARG A 240 21.29 33.51 25.67
CA ARG A 240 22.16 32.42 25.16
C ARG A 240 22.73 31.56 26.26
N SER A 241 23.09 32.10 27.43
CA SER A 241 23.65 31.32 28.53
C SER A 241 22.58 30.44 29.19
N GLU A 242 21.34 30.93 29.32
CA GLU A 242 20.22 30.15 29.85
C GLU A 242 19.64 29.17 28.81
N TYR A 243 19.69 29.49 27.51
CA TYR A 243 19.18 28.62 26.43
C TYR A 243 20.21 27.64 25.85
N ASN A 244 21.51 27.73 26.17
CA ASN A 244 22.48 26.76 25.65
C ASN A 244 22.53 25.47 26.49
N GLY A 245 22.23 24.36 25.82
CA GLY A 245 22.80 23.05 26.12
C GLY A 245 22.08 22.16 27.13
N ASP A 246 22.12 22.49 28.42
CA ASP A 246 22.03 21.45 29.46
C ASP A 246 20.86 21.58 30.44
N ASN A 247 20.05 22.64 30.36
CA ASN A 247 18.98 22.88 31.33
C ASN A 247 17.59 22.88 30.67
N PRO A 248 17.02 21.71 30.31
CA PRO A 248 15.66 21.62 29.82
C PRO A 248 14.68 21.97 30.95
N GLY A 249 14.14 23.19 30.92
CA GLY A 249 13.08 23.64 31.84
C GLY A 249 13.51 24.64 32.92
N GLY A 250 14.59 25.40 32.73
CA GLY A 250 14.91 26.54 33.59
C GLY A 250 13.81 27.62 33.53
N TYR A 251 13.34 28.10 34.68
CA TYR A 251 12.48 29.28 34.75
C TYR A 251 13.30 30.50 34.36
N MET A 252 12.91 31.16 33.27
CA MET A 252 13.55 32.39 32.82
C MET A 252 12.93 33.60 33.51
N LEU A 253 13.76 34.43 34.14
CA LEU A 253 13.32 35.71 34.70
C LEU A 253 13.27 36.75 33.58
N LEU A 254 12.09 37.31 33.33
CA LEU A 254 11.89 38.38 32.35
C LEU A 254 11.73 39.73 33.07
N GLU A 255 12.73 40.60 32.93
CA GLU A 255 12.71 41.97 33.50
C GLU A 255 12.10 42.99 32.51
N GLY A 256 11.57 44.11 33.03
CA GLY A 256 11.18 45.26 32.20
C GLY A 256 9.93 45.08 31.32
N GLY A 257 9.01 44.18 31.68
CA GLY A 257 7.79 43.94 30.89
C GLY A 257 8.01 43.07 29.65
N ALA A 258 9.17 42.42 29.54
CA ALA A 258 9.43 41.43 28.49
C ALA A 258 8.47 40.24 28.61
N THR A 259 7.93 39.79 27.48
CA THR A 259 7.05 38.63 27.40
C THR A 259 7.60 37.62 26.41
N PHE A 260 7.63 36.35 26.80
CA PHE A 260 7.92 35.27 25.88
C PHE A 260 6.63 34.84 25.19
N VAL A 261 6.59 34.97 23.88
CA VAL A 261 5.48 34.49 23.05
C VAL A 261 5.89 33.16 22.44
N ASP A 262 5.27 32.09 22.91
CA ASP A 262 5.37 30.74 22.34
C ASP A 262 4.62 30.72 21.00
N PHE A 263 5.28 30.29 19.92
CA PHE A 263 4.64 30.18 18.61
C PHE A 263 3.68 28.98 18.49
N GLY A 264 3.58 28.14 19.53
CA GLY A 264 2.63 27.03 19.62
C GLY A 264 3.11 25.75 18.90
N ASN A 265 2.58 24.60 19.33
CA ASN A 265 2.89 23.32 18.70
C ASN A 265 2.30 23.30 17.28
N ASN A 266 3.19 23.25 16.31
CA ASN A 266 2.85 23.18 14.90
C ASN A 266 2.14 21.82 14.61
N PRO A 267 1.07 21.74 13.80
CA PRO A 267 0.42 20.49 13.37
C PRO A 267 1.31 19.42 12.68
N LYS A 268 2.61 19.70 12.59
CA LYS A 268 3.69 18.95 11.93
C LYS A 268 3.91 17.53 12.43
N ASP A 269 3.78 17.27 13.73
CA ASP A 269 4.33 16.03 14.31
C ASP A 269 3.66 14.76 13.76
N THR A 270 2.40 14.86 13.30
CA THR A 270 1.67 13.75 12.67
C THR A 270 2.09 13.55 11.21
N ASP A 271 2.20 14.63 10.42
CA ASP A 271 2.60 14.59 9.01
C ASP A 271 4.04 14.06 8.80
N TRP A 272 4.97 14.33 9.74
CA TRP A 272 6.35 13.85 9.64
C TRP A 272 6.48 12.34 9.87
N LEU A 273 5.68 11.79 10.78
CA LEU A 273 5.66 10.35 11.03
C LEU A 273 5.12 9.60 9.81
N GLU A 274 4.06 10.11 9.20
CA GLU A 274 3.50 9.56 7.96
C GLU A 274 4.47 9.69 6.79
N GLY A 275 5.12 10.85 6.62
CA GLY A 275 6.17 11.04 5.60
C GLY A 275 7.38 10.12 5.81
N SER A 276 7.76 9.85 7.06
CA SER A 276 8.82 8.87 7.36
C SER A 276 8.41 7.45 6.96
N LYS A 277 7.16 7.05 7.24
CA LYS A 277 6.62 5.75 6.83
C LYS A 277 6.55 5.61 5.31
N GLN A 278 6.06 6.63 4.62
CA GLN A 278 5.96 6.64 3.17
C GLN A 278 7.34 6.50 2.51
N THR A 279 8.33 7.28 2.96
CA THR A 279 9.70 7.17 2.41
C THR A 279 10.34 5.80 2.67
N ILE A 280 10.02 5.15 3.79
CA ILE A 280 10.46 3.76 4.05
C ILE A 280 9.86 2.81 3.00
N VAL A 281 8.55 2.91 2.74
CA VAL A 281 7.85 2.06 1.76
C VAL A 281 8.41 2.27 0.36
N GLU A 282 8.64 3.52 -0.05
CA GLU A 282 9.20 3.85 -1.37
C GLU A 282 10.64 3.31 -1.54
N ILE A 283 11.50 3.40 -0.52
CA ILE A 283 12.85 2.81 -0.54
C ILE A 283 12.77 1.28 -0.64
N CYS A 284 11.90 0.66 0.16
CA CYS A 284 11.68 -0.78 0.16
C CYS A 284 11.21 -1.28 -1.22
N ALA A 285 10.22 -0.61 -1.81
CA ALA A 285 9.71 -0.90 -3.14
C ALA A 285 10.80 -0.75 -4.23
N SER A 286 11.66 0.27 -4.12
CA SER A 286 12.76 0.45 -5.09
C SER A 286 13.79 -0.68 -5.08
N LEU A 287 13.89 -1.42 -3.97
CA LEU A 287 14.84 -2.52 -3.79
C LEU A 287 14.20 -3.90 -3.91
N GLY A 288 12.88 -3.99 -4.14
CA GLY A 288 12.15 -5.27 -4.21
C GLY A 288 12.04 -5.98 -2.85
N VAL A 289 12.09 -5.24 -1.74
CA VAL A 289 12.00 -5.80 -0.38
C VAL A 289 10.73 -5.31 0.29
N ASP A 290 9.93 -6.21 0.87
CA ASP A 290 8.75 -5.81 1.63
C ASP A 290 9.14 -5.17 3.00
N PRO A 291 8.53 -4.03 3.41
CA PRO A 291 8.80 -3.37 4.69
C PRO A 291 8.64 -4.27 5.94
N ILE A 292 7.81 -5.30 5.88
CA ILE A 292 7.59 -6.26 6.97
C ILE A 292 8.87 -7.06 7.25
N LEU A 293 9.71 -7.32 6.23
CA LEU A 293 10.94 -8.11 6.37
C LEU A 293 12.03 -7.38 7.14
N ILE A 294 12.02 -6.05 7.11
CA ILE A 294 12.94 -5.18 7.85
C ILE A 294 12.37 -4.75 9.22
N GLY A 295 11.14 -5.17 9.56
CA GLY A 295 10.56 -5.03 10.90
C GLY A 295 9.45 -3.98 11.04
N PHE A 296 8.98 -3.37 9.96
CA PHE A 296 7.85 -2.44 10.01
C PHE A 296 6.52 -3.22 9.90
N ASN A 297 6.08 -3.77 11.02
CA ASN A 297 4.85 -4.58 11.11
C ASN A 297 3.55 -3.76 11.08
N GLU A 298 3.62 -2.43 10.96
CA GLU A 298 2.43 -1.58 10.88
C GLU A 298 1.66 -1.75 9.57
N PHE A 299 2.29 -2.39 8.57
CA PHE A 299 1.74 -2.58 7.23
C PHE A 299 1.02 -3.94 7.04
N SER A 300 1.13 -4.92 7.96
CA SER A 300 0.31 -6.14 7.89
C SER A 300 0.33 -7.03 9.14
N SER A 301 -0.60 -7.99 9.19
CA SER A 301 -0.66 -9.09 10.15
C SER A 301 0.40 -10.17 9.89
N TYR A 302 0.77 -10.94 10.93
CA TYR A 302 1.84 -11.95 10.91
C TYR A 302 1.75 -13.00 9.77
N ASN A 303 0.55 -13.30 9.27
CA ASN A 303 0.36 -14.29 8.20
C ASN A 303 0.99 -13.85 6.87
N ASN A 304 1.12 -12.55 6.62
CA ASN A 304 1.72 -12.03 5.39
C ASN A 304 3.25 -12.12 5.37
N LYS A 305 3.90 -12.47 6.49
CA LYS A 305 5.37 -12.50 6.56
C LYS A 305 5.99 -13.66 5.76
N SER A 306 5.32 -14.80 5.72
CA SER A 306 5.78 -15.95 4.91
C SER A 306 5.68 -15.65 3.42
N GLU A 307 4.56 -15.03 3.02
CA GLU A 307 4.32 -14.59 1.64
C GLU A 307 5.31 -13.51 1.20
N ALA A 308 5.58 -12.51 2.06
CA ALA A 308 6.58 -11.48 1.81
C ALA A 308 7.99 -12.06 1.64
N LYS A 309 8.36 -13.06 2.46
CA LYS A 309 9.64 -13.78 2.28
C LYS A 309 9.68 -14.52 0.95
N LYS A 310 8.59 -15.20 0.58
CA LYS A 310 8.51 -15.93 -0.70
C LYS A 310 8.66 -14.97 -1.89
N SER A 311 7.95 -13.84 -1.88
CA SER A 311 8.10 -12.77 -2.89
C SER A 311 9.53 -12.26 -2.97
N LEU A 312 10.23 -12.01 -1.85
CA LEU A 312 11.64 -11.63 -1.87
C LEU A 312 12.52 -12.64 -2.64
N TYR A 313 12.33 -13.94 -2.41
CA TYR A 313 13.07 -14.98 -3.13
C TYR A 313 12.71 -15.02 -4.61
N THR A 314 11.41 -15.07 -4.94
CA THR A 314 10.94 -15.30 -6.31
C THR A 314 11.12 -14.10 -7.23
N GLU A 315 10.91 -12.88 -6.72
CA GLU A 315 10.85 -11.66 -7.53
C GLU A 315 12.18 -10.90 -7.55
N THR A 316 13.00 -11.02 -6.49
CA THR A 316 14.25 -10.23 -6.36
C THR A 316 15.49 -11.10 -6.36
N VAL A 317 15.61 -12.05 -5.43
CA VAL A 317 16.88 -12.74 -5.17
C VAL A 317 17.21 -13.77 -6.26
N ILE A 318 16.25 -14.63 -6.65
CA ILE A 318 16.50 -15.67 -7.65
C ILE A 318 16.82 -15.05 -9.02
N PRO A 319 16.06 -14.07 -9.54
CA PRO A 319 16.42 -13.40 -10.79
C PRO A 319 17.81 -12.77 -10.75
N LEU A 320 18.17 -12.09 -9.65
CA LEU A 320 19.49 -11.49 -9.47
C LEU A 320 20.62 -12.52 -9.48
N LEU A 321 20.43 -13.66 -8.80
CA LEU A 321 21.44 -14.71 -8.78
C LEU A 321 21.55 -15.43 -10.12
N ARG A 322 20.44 -15.60 -10.86
CA ARG A 322 20.46 -16.16 -12.23
C ARG A 322 21.30 -15.28 -13.15
N GLU A 323 21.06 -13.98 -13.13
CA GLU A 323 21.86 -13.02 -13.90
C GLU A 323 23.36 -13.14 -13.56
N LEU A 324 23.70 -13.13 -12.26
CA LEU A 324 25.09 -13.30 -11.83
C LEU A 324 25.68 -14.67 -12.22
N ALA A 325 24.87 -15.74 -12.16
CA ALA A 325 25.28 -17.09 -12.52
C ALA A 325 25.58 -17.23 -14.01
N ASP A 326 24.74 -16.66 -14.87
CA ASP A 326 24.92 -16.70 -16.32
C ASP A 326 26.22 -16.00 -16.70
N GLU A 327 26.44 -14.80 -16.15
CA GLU A 327 27.66 -14.00 -16.34
C GLU A 327 28.91 -14.71 -15.79
N LEU A 328 28.83 -15.28 -14.58
CA LEU A 328 29.92 -16.08 -14.01
C LEU A 328 30.18 -17.35 -14.82
N GLY A 329 29.15 -17.99 -15.35
CA GLY A 329 29.27 -19.22 -16.10
C GLY A 329 30.06 -19.02 -17.38
N GLN A 330 29.69 -18.00 -18.14
CA GLN A 330 30.44 -17.59 -19.32
C GLN A 330 31.87 -17.17 -18.98
N PHE A 331 32.05 -16.39 -17.90
CA PHE A 331 33.36 -15.87 -17.51
C PHE A 331 34.33 -16.94 -17.01
N LEU A 332 33.83 -17.94 -16.29
CA LEU A 332 34.63 -19.05 -15.75
C LEU A 332 34.87 -20.16 -16.79
N GLY A 333 34.13 -20.16 -17.89
CA GLY A 333 34.27 -21.13 -18.97
C GLY A 333 33.59 -22.47 -18.66
N LEU A 334 32.38 -22.42 -18.10
CA LEU A 334 31.50 -23.60 -18.05
C LEU A 334 31.28 -24.16 -19.46
N ALA A 335 31.13 -25.48 -19.58
CA ALA A 335 30.84 -26.08 -20.88
C ALA A 335 29.45 -25.64 -21.38
N ASP A 336 29.23 -25.60 -22.70
CA ASP A 336 27.96 -25.15 -23.29
C ASP A 336 26.73 -25.94 -22.81
N SER A 337 26.93 -27.18 -22.32
CA SER A 337 25.89 -28.04 -21.76
C SER A 337 25.69 -27.88 -20.25
N GLU A 338 26.52 -27.10 -19.57
CA GLU A 338 26.54 -26.93 -18.11
C GLU A 338 26.05 -25.54 -17.71
N PHE A 339 25.30 -25.47 -16.60
CA PHE A 339 24.82 -24.22 -16.04
C PHE A 339 24.76 -24.30 -14.51
N PHE A 340 24.74 -23.14 -13.85
CA PHE A 340 24.52 -23.10 -12.41
C PHE A 340 23.03 -23.33 -12.09
N TYR A 341 22.79 -24.31 -11.25
CA TYR A 341 21.48 -24.67 -10.73
C TYR A 341 21.36 -24.24 -9.27
N PHE A 342 20.25 -23.61 -8.92
CA PHE A 342 19.94 -23.22 -7.54
C PHE A 342 19.10 -24.28 -6.87
N ASP A 343 19.66 -24.92 -5.84
CA ASP A 343 18.89 -25.83 -5.01
C ASP A 343 18.09 -25.04 -3.96
N LEU A 344 16.76 -25.08 -4.11
CA LEU A 344 15.82 -24.36 -3.25
C LEU A 344 15.19 -25.28 -2.18
N SER A 345 15.57 -26.57 -2.16
CA SER A 345 14.94 -27.59 -1.32
C SER A 345 15.09 -27.31 0.18
N ASP A 346 16.19 -26.66 0.57
CA ASP A 346 16.49 -26.31 1.96
C ASP A 346 15.73 -25.06 2.46
N ILE A 347 15.05 -24.34 1.56
CA ILE A 347 14.36 -23.08 1.89
C ILE A 347 12.90 -23.37 2.23
N ALA A 348 12.59 -23.35 3.53
CA ALA A 348 11.26 -23.66 4.06
C ALA A 348 10.13 -22.84 3.41
N GLU A 349 10.37 -21.57 3.05
CA GLU A 349 9.37 -20.70 2.42
C GLU A 349 9.14 -20.99 0.93
N MET A 350 10.07 -21.71 0.28
CA MET A 350 9.96 -22.13 -1.12
C MET A 350 9.36 -23.53 -1.26
N GLN A 351 9.31 -24.30 -0.16
CA GLN A 351 8.55 -25.53 -0.12
C GLN A 351 7.06 -25.19 -0.26
N GLU A 352 6.39 -25.85 -1.21
CA GLU A 352 4.94 -25.80 -1.26
C GLU A 352 4.38 -26.22 0.09
N ASN A 353 3.33 -25.54 0.54
CA ASN A 353 2.72 -25.84 1.82
C ASN A 353 2.21 -27.29 1.75
N ILE A 354 3.00 -28.23 2.30
CA ILE A 354 2.71 -29.67 2.25
C ILE A 354 1.28 -29.90 2.75
N LYS A 355 0.84 -29.10 3.73
CA LYS A 355 -0.54 -29.08 4.22
C LYS A 355 -1.57 -28.77 3.13
N GLU A 356 -1.36 -27.77 2.27
CA GLU A 356 -2.29 -27.45 1.17
C GLU A 356 -2.34 -28.55 0.12
N LYS A 357 -1.18 -29.14 -0.23
CA LYS A 357 -1.14 -30.32 -1.11
C LYS A 357 -1.90 -31.50 -0.49
N PHE A 358 -1.67 -31.78 0.79
CA PHE A 358 -2.39 -32.81 1.53
C PHE A 358 -3.89 -32.51 1.60
N ASP A 359 -4.30 -31.28 1.88
CA ASP A 359 -5.71 -30.87 1.92
C ASP A 359 -6.37 -31.03 0.53
N MET A 360 -5.66 -30.68 -0.54
CA MET A 360 -6.11 -30.84 -1.93
C MET A 360 -6.31 -32.32 -2.30
N VAL A 361 -5.37 -33.21 -1.96
CA VAL A 361 -5.51 -34.66 -2.26
C VAL A 361 -6.46 -35.39 -1.31
N SER A 362 -6.68 -34.87 -0.10
CA SER A 362 -7.55 -35.51 0.91
C SER A 362 -9.01 -35.60 0.46
N GLY A 363 -9.49 -34.61 -0.30
CA GLY A 363 -10.87 -34.57 -0.83
C GLY A 363 -11.05 -35.18 -2.23
N VAL A 364 -9.96 -35.45 -2.94
CA VAL A 364 -10.01 -35.95 -4.33
C VAL A 364 -10.35 -37.44 -4.35
N THR A 365 -11.46 -37.82 -4.97
CA THR A 365 -11.92 -39.23 -5.03
C THR A 365 -11.57 -39.93 -6.35
N PHE A 366 -11.15 -39.17 -7.36
CA PHE A 366 -10.86 -39.66 -8.71
C PHE A 366 -9.40 -40.05 -8.94
N MET A 367 -8.52 -39.94 -7.93
CA MET A 367 -7.12 -40.37 -7.98
C MET A 367 -6.91 -41.58 -7.06
N THR A 368 -6.03 -42.50 -7.44
CA THR A 368 -5.67 -43.63 -6.56
C THR A 368 -4.84 -43.14 -5.39
N GLU A 369 -4.81 -43.91 -4.30
CA GLU A 369 -4.01 -43.53 -3.13
C GLU A 369 -2.51 -43.47 -3.45
N ASN A 370 -2.01 -44.26 -4.41
CA ASN A 370 -0.64 -44.14 -4.92
C ASN A 370 -0.42 -42.88 -5.76
N ASP A 371 -1.35 -42.48 -6.63
CA ASP A 371 -1.25 -41.22 -7.38
C ASP A 371 -1.20 -40.01 -6.43
N LYS A 372 -1.98 -40.06 -5.34
CA LYS A 372 -1.96 -39.02 -4.30
C LYS A 372 -0.65 -38.99 -3.55
N ARG A 373 -0.07 -40.16 -3.24
CA ARG A 373 1.24 -40.29 -2.58
C ARG A 373 2.34 -39.70 -3.45
N GLU A 374 2.34 -40.03 -4.73
CA GLU A 374 3.30 -39.49 -5.69
C GLU A 374 3.14 -37.97 -5.83
N TYR A 375 1.91 -37.46 -5.90
CA TYR A 375 1.64 -36.02 -5.96
C TYR A 375 2.16 -35.23 -4.74
N VAL A 376 2.14 -35.84 -3.55
CA VAL A 376 2.72 -35.25 -2.32
C VAL A 376 4.19 -35.62 -2.10
N GLY A 377 4.84 -36.32 -3.05
CA GLY A 377 6.27 -36.68 -3.00
C GLY A 377 6.61 -37.87 -2.11
N LEU A 378 5.67 -38.78 -1.88
CA LEU A 378 5.86 -40.03 -1.13
C LEU A 378 5.94 -41.24 -2.08
N ASP A 379 6.78 -42.21 -1.72
CA ASP A 379 6.88 -43.47 -2.47
C ASP A 379 5.55 -44.22 -2.54
N THR A 380 5.31 -44.87 -3.69
CA THR A 380 4.17 -45.77 -3.89
C THR A 380 4.30 -47.00 -2.97
N LYS A 381 3.15 -47.55 -2.55
CA LYS A 381 3.10 -48.77 -1.73
C LYS A 381 2.17 -49.80 -2.37
N ASN A 382 2.58 -51.07 -2.30
CA ASN A 382 1.79 -52.18 -2.81
C ASN A 382 0.40 -52.22 -2.14
N GLY A 383 -0.66 -52.30 -2.95
CA GLY A 383 -2.04 -52.38 -2.48
C GLY A 383 -2.75 -51.04 -2.29
N LEU A 384 -2.16 -49.93 -2.71
CA LEU A 384 -2.74 -48.58 -2.64
C LEU A 384 -3.14 -47.98 -4.01
N ASP A 385 -3.16 -48.77 -5.07
CA ASP A 385 -3.74 -48.40 -6.37
C ASP A 385 -5.27 -48.51 -6.36
N VAL A 386 -5.89 -47.88 -5.36
CA VAL A 386 -7.33 -47.96 -5.10
C VAL A 386 -7.94 -46.57 -4.96
N TYR A 387 -9.09 -46.35 -5.58
CA TYR A 387 -9.89 -45.14 -5.39
C TYR A 387 -10.66 -45.21 -4.07
N ARG A 388 -10.54 -44.18 -3.24
CA ARG A 388 -11.34 -44.05 -2.00
C ARG A 388 -12.52 -43.14 -2.25
N ILE A 389 -13.72 -43.72 -2.24
CA ILE A 389 -14.99 -43.00 -2.33
C ILE A 389 -15.56 -42.89 -0.90
N PRO A 390 -15.81 -41.68 -0.37
CA PRO A 390 -16.49 -41.49 0.90
C PRO A 390 -17.87 -42.15 0.85
N MET A 391 -18.20 -42.99 1.83
CA MET A 391 -19.38 -43.87 1.83
C MET A 391 -20.74 -43.13 2.03
N SER A 392 -20.87 -41.89 1.59
CA SER A 392 -22.09 -41.07 1.73
C SER A 392 -22.85 -40.83 0.41
N TYR A 393 -22.57 -41.58 -0.65
CA TYR A 393 -23.37 -41.56 -1.88
C TYR A 393 -23.62 -42.99 -2.36
N ILE A 394 -24.90 -43.32 -2.61
CA ILE A 394 -25.35 -44.63 -3.11
C ILE A 394 -25.22 -44.64 -4.63
N ASP A 395 -24.55 -45.67 -5.17
CA ASP A 395 -24.45 -45.89 -6.61
C ASP A 395 -25.69 -46.61 -7.16
N ILE A 396 -26.27 -46.05 -8.22
CA ILE A 396 -27.25 -46.71 -9.08
C ILE A 396 -26.47 -47.35 -10.24
N PRO A 397 -26.60 -48.66 -10.51
CA PRO A 397 -25.93 -49.29 -11.64
C PRO A 397 -26.54 -48.81 -12.96
N GLU A 398 -25.68 -48.39 -13.88
CA GLU A 398 -26.05 -47.95 -15.22
C GLU A 398 -26.70 -49.10 -16.02
N GLY A 399 -27.91 -48.86 -16.58
CA GLY A 399 -28.51 -49.73 -17.60
C GLY A 399 -29.82 -50.46 -17.29
N LYS A 400 -30.59 -50.12 -16.24
CA LYS A 400 -31.98 -50.62 -16.10
C LYS A 400 -33.03 -49.52 -16.13
N PRO A 401 -34.08 -49.63 -16.98
CA PRO A 401 -35.14 -48.64 -17.06
C PRO A 401 -36.06 -48.71 -15.85
N ILE A 402 -36.35 -47.54 -15.26
CA ILE A 402 -37.28 -47.39 -14.15
C ILE A 402 -38.71 -47.38 -14.72
N GLN A 403 -39.53 -48.38 -14.38
CA GLN A 403 -40.99 -48.36 -14.59
C GLN A 403 -41.70 -47.96 -13.28
N PRO A 404 -42.79 -47.17 -13.35
CA PRO A 404 -43.50 -46.71 -12.17
C PRO A 404 -44.48 -47.79 -11.64
N PRO A 405 -44.52 -48.07 -10.32
CA PRO A 405 -45.59 -48.89 -9.75
C PRO A 405 -46.86 -48.07 -9.53
N GLN A 406 -48.00 -48.66 -9.90
CA GLN A 406 -49.37 -48.17 -9.67
C GLN A 406 -49.92 -48.55 -8.26
N PRO A 407 -51.04 -47.94 -7.81
CA PRO A 407 -51.38 -47.73 -6.40
C PRO A 407 -52.36 -48.77 -5.81
N THR A 408 -52.18 -49.07 -4.52
CA THR A 408 -53.18 -49.65 -3.58
C THR A 408 -52.71 -49.26 -2.18
N GLY A 409 -53.46 -48.69 -1.23
CA GLY A 409 -54.89 -48.45 -1.01
C GLY A 409 -55.06 -48.40 0.51
N ASP A 410 -55.74 -47.36 1.02
CA ASP A 410 -56.29 -47.17 2.39
C ASP A 410 -55.33 -47.10 3.59
N GLU A 411 -55.54 -46.29 4.62
CA GLU A 411 -56.50 -45.23 4.97
C GLU A 411 -55.96 -44.57 6.26
N GLY A 412 -56.16 -43.25 6.45
CA GLY A 412 -55.91 -42.61 7.75
C GLY A 412 -55.65 -41.10 7.80
N ASN A 413 -56.56 -40.28 7.23
CA ASN A 413 -56.96 -38.87 7.49
C ASN A 413 -55.95 -37.85 8.11
N ASP A 414 -55.63 -36.74 7.42
CA ASP A 414 -56.39 -35.46 7.23
C ASP A 414 -56.23 -34.54 8.46
N ASP A 415 -55.84 -33.25 8.44
CA ASP A 415 -55.68 -32.17 7.46
C ASP A 415 -54.53 -31.26 8.01
N VAL A 416 -53.77 -30.44 7.26
CA VAL A 416 -54.19 -29.12 6.75
C VAL A 416 -53.34 -28.67 5.55
N ASN A 417 -54.08 -28.19 4.56
CA ASN A 417 -53.77 -27.55 3.29
C ASN A 417 -52.85 -26.30 3.37
N PHE A 418 -51.79 -26.23 2.55
CA PHE A 418 -51.30 -24.98 1.98
C PHE A 418 -51.15 -25.10 0.46
N LYS A 419 -51.93 -24.27 -0.24
CA LYS A 419 -51.91 -24.08 -1.70
C LYS A 419 -50.49 -23.78 -2.20
N ALA A 420 -50.00 -24.62 -3.09
CA ALA A 420 -48.94 -24.26 -4.02
C ALA A 420 -49.53 -23.47 -5.20
N MET A 421 -48.93 -22.33 -5.53
CA MET A 421 -48.99 -21.77 -6.88
C MET A 421 -47.56 -21.60 -7.43
N SER A 422 -47.33 -22.37 -8.50
CA SER A 422 -46.53 -22.07 -9.70
C SER A 422 -45.16 -21.40 -9.58
N GLY A 423 -44.13 -22.23 -9.71
CA GLY A 423 -43.29 -22.28 -10.91
C GLY A 423 -42.49 -21.04 -11.30
N GLY A 424 -41.17 -21.09 -11.06
CA GLY A 424 -40.20 -20.17 -11.64
C GLY A 424 -38.79 -20.76 -11.68
N GLY A 425 -38.46 -21.42 -12.80
CA GLY A 425 -37.12 -21.35 -13.42
C GLY A 425 -35.96 -22.15 -12.82
N GLU A 426 -35.49 -23.13 -13.59
CA GLU A 426 -34.26 -23.91 -13.41
C GLU A 426 -33.02 -23.07 -13.04
N HIS A 427 -32.29 -23.53 -12.02
CA HIS A 427 -30.93 -23.13 -11.71
C HIS A 427 -29.99 -23.44 -12.89
N LYS A 428 -29.55 -22.41 -13.62
CA LYS A 428 -28.44 -22.50 -14.59
C LYS A 428 -27.16 -21.90 -14.00
N SER A 429 -26.20 -22.78 -13.71
CA SER A 429 -24.84 -22.54 -13.24
C SER A 429 -23.91 -21.85 -14.27
N VAL A 430 -24.41 -20.91 -15.06
CA VAL A 430 -23.65 -20.22 -16.13
C VAL A 430 -23.41 -18.72 -15.82
N LYS A 431 -23.79 -18.23 -14.64
CA LYS A 431 -23.85 -16.77 -14.38
C LYS A 431 -22.57 -16.09 -13.89
N GLN A 432 -21.63 -16.77 -13.22
CA GLN A 432 -20.48 -16.06 -12.61
C GLN A 432 -19.53 -15.42 -13.64
N THR A 433 -19.10 -16.18 -14.66
CA THR A 433 -18.16 -15.66 -15.68
C THR A 433 -18.82 -14.56 -16.54
N LYS A 434 -20.11 -14.71 -16.85
CA LYS A 434 -20.85 -13.73 -17.65
C LYS A 434 -21.13 -12.45 -16.85
N ALA A 435 -21.45 -12.55 -15.56
CA ALA A 435 -21.61 -11.41 -14.67
C ALA A 435 -20.29 -10.66 -14.47
N LEU A 436 -19.18 -11.37 -14.30
CA LEU A 436 -17.84 -10.74 -14.19
C LEU A 436 -17.44 -10.04 -15.51
N GLN A 437 -17.75 -10.64 -16.65
CA GLN A 437 -17.51 -10.04 -17.97
C GLN A 437 -18.37 -8.79 -18.21
N ILE A 438 -19.66 -8.83 -17.85
CA ILE A 438 -20.57 -7.68 -17.93
C ILE A 438 -20.10 -6.56 -16.99
N PHE A 439 -19.69 -6.90 -15.77
CA PHE A 439 -19.17 -5.97 -14.78
C PHE A 439 -17.88 -5.27 -15.26
N ASN A 440 -16.91 -6.04 -15.75
CA ASN A 440 -15.66 -5.48 -16.29
C ASN A 440 -15.90 -4.62 -17.54
N ALA A 441 -16.77 -5.06 -18.46
CA ALA A 441 -17.11 -4.30 -19.66
C ALA A 441 -17.81 -2.97 -19.32
N ALA A 442 -18.64 -2.93 -18.27
CA ALA A 442 -19.31 -1.73 -17.82
C ALA A 442 -18.37 -0.73 -17.13
N ILE A 443 -17.40 -1.23 -16.33
CA ILE A 443 -16.33 -0.39 -15.77
C ILE A 443 -15.49 0.23 -16.88
N GLU A 444 -15.07 -0.57 -17.87
CA GLU A 444 -14.30 -0.08 -19.01
C GLU A 444 -15.08 0.96 -19.85
N ALA A 445 -16.39 0.73 -20.06
CA ALA A 445 -17.26 1.69 -20.74
C ALA A 445 -17.41 3.00 -19.95
N GLY A 446 -17.55 2.91 -18.61
CA GLY A 446 -17.58 4.08 -17.72
C GLY A 446 -16.31 4.91 -17.79
N ILE A 447 -15.14 4.25 -17.69
CA ILE A 447 -13.83 4.91 -17.79
C ILE A 447 -13.66 5.60 -19.15
N LYS A 448 -14.01 4.91 -20.25
CA LYS A 448 -13.90 5.43 -21.62
C LYS A 448 -14.81 6.65 -21.88
N LYS A 449 -15.95 6.72 -21.18
CA LYS A 449 -16.90 7.86 -21.26
C LYS A 449 -16.47 9.03 -20.37
N GLN A 450 -15.91 8.77 -19.19
CA GLN A 450 -15.48 9.79 -18.23
C GLN A 450 -14.24 10.55 -18.68
N GLN A 451 -13.25 9.85 -19.26
CA GLN A 451 -12.00 10.46 -19.74
C GLN A 451 -12.19 11.71 -20.64
N PRO A 452 -13.02 11.69 -21.72
CA PRO A 452 -13.20 12.85 -22.58
C PRO A 452 -13.97 14.00 -21.91
N ILE A 453 -14.85 13.72 -20.94
CA ILE A 453 -15.63 14.75 -20.22
C ILE A 453 -14.72 15.54 -19.28
N ILE A 454 -13.92 14.82 -18.47
CA ILE A 454 -12.92 15.43 -17.59
C ILE A 454 -11.87 16.17 -18.42
N GLY A 455 -11.41 15.57 -19.53
CA GLY A 455 -10.49 16.23 -20.46
C GLY A 455 -11.05 17.52 -21.05
N LYS A 456 -12.33 17.52 -21.45
CA LYS A 456 -13.02 18.70 -21.98
C LYS A 456 -13.15 19.81 -20.94
N TYR A 457 -13.43 19.48 -19.68
CA TYR A 457 -13.48 20.45 -18.59
C TYR A 457 -12.17 21.25 -18.48
N PHE A 458 -11.02 20.58 -18.41
CA PHE A 458 -9.72 21.25 -18.32
C PHE A 458 -9.35 22.04 -19.58
N ILE A 459 -9.76 21.57 -20.76
CA ILE A 459 -9.60 22.33 -22.01
C ILE A 459 -10.43 23.62 -21.99
N ASP A 460 -11.66 23.57 -21.49
CA ASP A 460 -12.54 24.74 -21.43
C ASP A 460 -12.12 25.71 -20.31
N GLN A 461 -11.59 25.21 -19.19
CA GLN A 461 -10.94 26.02 -18.16
C GLN A 461 -9.75 26.79 -18.73
N ALA A 462 -8.88 26.13 -19.50
CA ALA A 462 -7.76 26.79 -20.17
C ALA A 462 -8.22 27.90 -21.15
N LYS A 463 -9.36 27.73 -21.82
CA LYS A 463 -9.96 28.78 -22.67
C LYS A 463 -10.51 29.94 -21.84
N ARG A 464 -11.14 29.67 -20.69
CA ARG A 464 -11.64 30.70 -19.77
C ARG A 464 -10.51 31.54 -19.19
N ILE A 465 -9.43 30.90 -18.74
CA ILE A 465 -8.19 31.59 -18.30
C ILE A 465 -7.64 32.47 -19.43
N LYS A 466 -7.54 31.95 -20.66
CA LYS A 466 -7.06 32.71 -21.82
C LYS A 466 -7.97 33.89 -22.18
N LYS A 467 -9.27 33.79 -21.91
CA LYS A 467 -10.23 34.89 -22.07
C LYS A 467 -10.05 35.93 -20.96
N GLY A 468 -9.88 35.50 -19.70
CA GLY A 468 -9.54 36.35 -18.56
C GLY A 468 -8.32 37.22 -18.84
N PHE A 469 -7.26 36.65 -19.42
CA PHE A 469 -6.07 37.41 -19.85
C PHE A 469 -6.34 38.48 -20.93
N LYS A 470 -7.41 38.38 -21.71
CA LYS A 470 -7.77 39.37 -22.73
C LYS A 470 -8.67 40.47 -22.20
N SER A 471 -9.41 40.19 -21.13
CA SER A 471 -10.35 41.12 -20.48
C SER A 471 -9.77 41.81 -19.25
N ALA A 472 -8.65 41.32 -18.71
CA ALA A 472 -7.89 42.02 -17.68
C ALA A 472 -7.24 43.28 -18.26
N ASP A 473 -7.41 44.43 -17.60
CA ASP A 473 -6.73 45.67 -17.98
C ASP A 473 -5.21 45.45 -18.00
N PRO A 474 -4.49 45.94 -19.02
CA PRO A 474 -3.06 45.74 -19.11
C PRO A 474 -2.39 46.42 -17.91
N ILE A 475 -1.88 45.62 -16.98
CA ILE A 475 -0.92 46.10 -15.99
C ILE A 475 0.28 46.62 -16.80
N GLU A 476 0.52 47.94 -16.77
CA GLU A 476 1.70 48.55 -17.39
C GLU A 476 2.96 48.01 -16.69
N ILE A 477 3.49 46.90 -17.19
CA ILE A 477 4.82 46.42 -16.79
C ILE A 477 5.82 47.26 -17.59
N LYS A 478 6.40 48.28 -16.93
CA LYS A 478 7.53 49.02 -17.49
C LYS A 478 8.66 48.01 -17.76
N ALA A 479 9.12 47.99 -19.01
CA ALA A 479 9.98 46.93 -19.56
C ALA A 479 11.44 46.93 -19.05
N ASP A 480 11.71 47.52 -17.89
CA ASP A 480 13.07 47.62 -17.35
C ASP A 480 13.01 47.58 -15.82
N ASP A 481 12.81 46.37 -15.28
CA ASP A 481 13.41 45.91 -14.01
C ASP A 481 12.92 44.47 -13.73
N GLN A 482 13.85 43.58 -13.37
CA GLN A 482 13.59 42.21 -12.90
C GLN A 482 12.96 42.22 -11.49
N GLN A 483 11.87 42.94 -11.28
CA GLN A 483 11.11 42.91 -10.03
C GLN A 483 10.01 41.86 -10.11
N GLU A 484 10.14 40.80 -9.32
CA GLU A 484 9.07 39.83 -9.09
C GLU A 484 7.85 40.55 -8.50
N LEU A 485 6.65 40.29 -9.07
CA LEU A 485 5.39 40.77 -8.52
C LEU A 485 5.26 40.29 -7.08
N THR A 486 4.81 41.15 -6.17
CA THR A 486 4.56 40.74 -4.78
C THR A 486 3.41 39.73 -4.70
N GLU A 487 3.37 38.91 -3.65
CA GLU A 487 2.30 37.89 -3.44
C GLU A 487 0.89 38.51 -3.55
N ASP A 488 0.68 39.72 -3.03
CA ASP A 488 -0.60 40.43 -3.11
C ASP A 488 -0.96 40.82 -4.55
N GLN A 489 0.03 41.22 -5.37
CA GLN A 489 -0.20 41.57 -6.77
C GLN A 489 -0.49 40.33 -7.62
N LEU A 490 0.17 39.21 -7.33
CA LEU A 490 -0.06 37.92 -7.97
C LEU A 490 -1.44 37.35 -7.62
N LYS A 491 -1.85 37.43 -6.36
CA LYS A 491 -3.17 37.01 -5.89
C LYS A 491 -4.27 37.84 -6.54
N THR A 492 -4.12 39.17 -6.54
CA THR A 492 -5.06 40.08 -7.20
C THR A 492 -5.17 39.78 -8.70
N LEU A 493 -4.05 39.46 -9.36
CA LEU A 493 -4.06 39.04 -10.76
C LEU A 493 -4.79 37.71 -10.95
N LEU A 494 -4.53 36.69 -10.13
CA LEU A 494 -5.17 35.38 -10.23
C LEU A 494 -6.67 35.44 -9.96
N ASP A 495 -7.10 36.21 -8.97
CA ASP A 495 -8.51 36.44 -8.64
C ASP A 495 -9.23 37.22 -9.77
N SER A 496 -8.50 38.02 -10.56
CA SER A 496 -9.04 38.72 -11.74
C SER A 496 -9.16 37.83 -12.99
N LEU A 497 -8.41 36.73 -13.06
CA LEU A 497 -8.32 35.87 -14.25
C LEU A 497 -9.43 34.82 -14.32
N LEU A 498 -9.93 34.39 -13.16
CA LEU A 498 -10.97 33.38 -13.05
C LEU A 498 -11.81 33.62 -11.79
N ASP A 499 -13.13 33.43 -11.92
CA ASP A 499 -14.00 33.30 -10.76
C ASP A 499 -13.82 31.89 -10.17
N TRP A 500 -13.08 31.80 -9.08
CA TRP A 500 -12.69 30.53 -8.48
C TRP A 500 -13.84 29.80 -7.80
N ASP A 501 -14.81 30.53 -7.26
CA ASP A 501 -15.99 29.94 -6.63
C ASP A 501 -16.90 29.32 -7.69
N ALA A 502 -17.15 30.05 -8.79
CA ALA A 502 -17.92 29.52 -9.91
C ALA A 502 -17.22 28.32 -10.59
N GLU A 503 -15.89 28.33 -10.67
CA GLU A 503 -15.13 27.20 -11.24
C GLU A 503 -15.15 25.97 -10.32
N ASN A 504 -15.11 26.16 -9.00
CA ASN A 504 -15.26 25.08 -8.03
C ASN A 504 -16.65 24.44 -8.10
N GLU A 505 -17.71 25.24 -8.22
CA GLU A 505 -19.08 24.72 -8.42
C GLU A 505 -19.23 23.98 -9.75
N LEU A 506 -18.61 24.48 -10.82
CA LEU A 506 -18.63 23.83 -12.14
C LEU A 506 -17.88 22.50 -12.12
N PHE A 507 -16.74 22.43 -11.42
CA PHE A 507 -15.99 21.19 -11.26
C PHE A 507 -16.79 20.19 -10.43
N ALA A 508 -17.31 20.61 -9.29
CA ALA A 508 -18.07 19.78 -8.39
C ALA A 508 -19.30 19.20 -9.09
N SER A 509 -20.08 20.03 -9.79
CA SER A 509 -21.25 19.55 -10.55
C SER A 509 -20.86 18.56 -11.67
N THR A 510 -19.75 18.80 -12.37
CA THR A 510 -19.25 17.87 -13.41
C THR A 510 -18.86 16.52 -12.80
N ILE A 511 -18.12 16.51 -11.70
CA ILE A 511 -17.68 15.28 -11.03
C ILE A 511 -18.84 14.54 -10.38
N VAL A 512 -19.75 15.25 -9.71
CA VAL A 512 -20.96 14.69 -9.12
C VAL A 512 -21.81 14.04 -10.20
N GLN A 513 -22.03 14.70 -11.34
CA GLN A 513 -22.79 14.12 -12.45
C GLN A 513 -22.13 12.84 -13.01
N LEU A 514 -20.80 12.82 -13.16
CA LEU A 514 -20.07 11.63 -13.59
C LEU A 514 -20.16 10.47 -12.58
N TYR A 515 -20.18 10.80 -11.29
CA TYR A 515 -20.34 9.85 -10.20
C TYR A 515 -21.76 9.27 -10.18
N LEU A 516 -22.78 10.13 -10.28
CA LEU A 516 -24.18 9.74 -10.38
C LEU A 516 -24.42 8.84 -11.60
N GLU A 517 -23.82 9.14 -12.75
CA GLU A 517 -23.90 8.29 -13.94
C GLU A 517 -23.21 6.92 -13.73
N SER A 518 -22.04 6.88 -13.07
CA SER A 518 -21.37 5.60 -12.77
C SER A 518 -22.18 4.71 -11.81
N MET A 519 -22.90 5.33 -10.89
CA MET A 519 -23.80 4.64 -9.99
C MET A 519 -25.03 4.14 -10.73
N GLY A 520 -25.55 4.89 -11.70
CA GLY A 520 -26.59 4.43 -12.62
C GLY A 520 -26.18 3.21 -13.45
N VAL A 521 -24.91 3.12 -13.85
CA VAL A 521 -24.35 1.92 -14.50
C VAL A 521 -24.26 0.74 -13.51
N GLY A 522 -23.82 0.98 -12.27
CA GLY A 522 -23.85 -0.06 -11.22
C GLY A 522 -25.27 -0.54 -10.92
N TYR A 523 -26.25 0.35 -11.00
CA TYR A 523 -27.67 0.09 -10.80
C TYR A 523 -28.27 -0.75 -11.92
N SER A 524 -28.03 -0.43 -13.20
CA SER A 524 -28.55 -1.23 -14.31
C SER A 524 -27.96 -2.64 -14.33
N ILE A 525 -26.70 -2.80 -13.90
CA ILE A 525 -26.06 -4.11 -13.71
C ILE A 525 -26.73 -4.89 -12.58
N ALA A 526 -27.04 -4.25 -11.45
CA ALA A 526 -27.75 -4.88 -10.36
C ALA A 526 -29.17 -5.29 -10.78
N ASP A 527 -29.88 -4.42 -11.50
CA ASP A 527 -31.20 -4.71 -12.05
C ASP A 527 -31.17 -5.89 -13.05
N GLU A 528 -30.17 -5.97 -13.92
CA GLU A 528 -30.05 -7.05 -14.91
C GLU A 528 -29.55 -8.39 -14.30
N ILE A 529 -28.64 -8.34 -13.31
CA ILE A 529 -28.12 -9.53 -12.63
C ILE A 529 -29.18 -10.14 -11.70
N PHE A 530 -29.90 -9.28 -10.97
CA PHE A 530 -30.85 -9.67 -9.92
C PHE A 530 -32.33 -9.57 -10.35
N ALA A 531 -32.62 -9.10 -11.58
CA ALA A 531 -33.96 -8.94 -12.15
C ALA A 531 -34.89 -8.10 -11.27
N LEU A 532 -34.41 -6.93 -10.82
CA LEU A 532 -35.07 -6.13 -9.78
C LEU A 532 -36.30 -5.35 -10.30
N ASN A 533 -36.44 -5.17 -11.62
CA ASN A 533 -37.54 -4.46 -12.30
C ASN A 533 -37.82 -3.07 -11.71
N LEU A 534 -36.78 -2.28 -11.49
CA LEU A 534 -36.91 -0.96 -10.88
C LEU A 534 -37.06 0.14 -11.95
N GLU A 535 -38.04 1.04 -11.79
CA GLU A 535 -38.33 2.10 -12.77
C GLU A 535 -37.25 3.22 -12.79
N GLU A 536 -37.10 3.83 -13.97
CA GLU A 536 -35.96 4.61 -14.52
C GLU A 536 -35.49 5.89 -13.78
N THR A 537 -35.93 6.20 -12.57
CA THR A 537 -35.59 7.46 -11.89
C THR A 537 -34.38 7.32 -10.96
N GLY A 538 -33.23 7.84 -11.41
CA GLY A 538 -31.93 7.72 -10.73
C GLY A 538 -31.86 8.28 -9.32
N ILE A 539 -30.98 7.67 -8.50
CA ILE A 539 -30.37 8.13 -7.22
C ILE A 539 -31.32 8.74 -6.16
N GLU A 540 -32.63 8.65 -6.33
CA GLU A 540 -33.55 8.63 -5.19
C GLU A 540 -33.52 7.25 -4.49
N ALA A 541 -33.10 6.20 -5.20
CA ALA A 541 -33.08 4.81 -4.73
C ALA A 541 -32.01 4.47 -3.65
N ILE A 542 -31.15 5.41 -3.24
CA ILE A 542 -30.27 5.21 -2.04
C ILE A 542 -30.97 5.67 -0.76
N MET A 543 -32.02 6.48 -0.88
CA MET A 543 -32.93 6.71 0.22
C MET A 543 -34.02 5.65 0.21
N ASN A 544 -33.65 4.42 0.57
CA ASN A 544 -34.66 3.42 0.91
C ASN A 544 -35.55 4.01 2.03
N GLU A 545 -36.87 4.07 1.82
CA GLU A 545 -37.80 4.49 2.88
C GLU A 545 -37.53 3.72 4.18
N ASP A 546 -37.08 2.46 4.10
CA ASP A 546 -36.73 1.64 5.26
C ASP A 546 -35.51 2.14 6.04
N LEU A 547 -34.54 2.80 5.38
CA LEU A 547 -33.39 3.44 6.05
C LEU A 547 -33.84 4.64 6.89
N LEU A 548 -34.74 5.47 6.33
CA LEU A 548 -35.32 6.62 7.02
C LEU A 548 -36.35 6.18 8.06
N LYS A 549 -37.07 5.08 7.83
CA LYS A 549 -38.07 4.54 8.73
C LYS A 549 -37.46 4.24 10.09
N TRP A 550 -36.30 3.60 10.16
CA TRP A 550 -35.63 3.38 11.43
C TRP A 550 -35.23 4.69 12.11
N ALA A 551 -34.64 5.64 11.35
CA ALA A 551 -34.27 6.94 11.91
C ALA A 551 -35.51 7.64 12.51
N ARG A 552 -36.66 7.54 11.84
CA ARG A 552 -37.95 8.11 12.25
C ARG A 552 -38.67 7.33 13.35
N GLU A 553 -38.37 6.05 13.57
CA GLU A 553 -39.05 5.17 14.53
C GLU A 553 -38.23 4.91 15.81
N SER A 554 -36.91 4.81 15.70
CA SER A 554 -36.06 4.26 16.76
C SER A 554 -34.81 5.07 17.09
N ALA A 555 -34.44 6.07 16.28
CA ALA A 555 -33.28 6.90 16.63
C ALA A 555 -33.47 7.60 17.98
N ALA A 556 -32.36 7.78 18.69
CA ALA A 556 -32.24 8.38 20.02
C ALA A 556 -32.84 7.58 21.20
N GLN A 557 -33.29 6.33 20.99
CA GLN A 557 -33.78 5.47 22.08
C GLN A 557 -32.74 5.34 23.22
N GLN A 558 -31.48 5.15 22.85
CA GLN A 558 -30.35 4.93 23.76
C GLN A 558 -29.74 6.22 24.32
N VAL A 559 -30.22 7.38 23.89
CA VAL A 559 -29.77 8.67 24.44
C VAL A 559 -30.35 8.82 25.84
N THR A 560 -29.49 8.86 26.85
CA THR A 560 -29.87 9.05 28.26
C THR A 560 -29.65 10.48 28.70
N TYR A 561 -30.19 10.88 29.85
CA TYR A 561 -30.07 12.25 30.41
C TYR A 561 -30.57 13.36 29.47
N VAL A 562 -31.71 13.12 28.83
CA VAL A 562 -32.50 14.09 28.07
C VAL A 562 -33.98 13.74 28.25
N ASN A 563 -34.86 14.74 28.12
CA ASN A 563 -36.30 14.53 28.15
C ASN A 563 -36.79 13.88 26.83
N GLN A 564 -38.03 13.37 26.81
CA GLN A 564 -38.59 12.73 25.62
C GLN A 564 -38.72 13.70 24.43
N THR A 565 -39.09 14.96 24.67
CA THR A 565 -39.19 16.01 23.66
C THR A 565 -37.85 16.22 22.93
N THR A 566 -36.73 16.21 23.66
CA THR A 566 -35.39 16.34 23.11
C THR A 566 -34.96 15.08 22.37
N LYS A 567 -35.37 13.88 22.82
CA LYS A 567 -35.19 12.66 22.00
C LYS A 567 -35.91 12.77 20.67
N ASP A 568 -37.16 13.22 20.69
CA ASP A 568 -37.97 13.37 19.47
C ASP A 568 -37.39 14.43 18.53
N GLN A 569 -36.80 15.51 19.07
CA GLN A 569 -36.05 16.51 18.29
C GLN A 569 -34.79 15.91 17.67
N ILE A 570 -33.97 15.20 18.44
CA ILE A 570 -32.75 14.53 17.95
C ILE A 570 -33.10 13.54 16.83
N LYS A 571 -34.17 12.77 17.00
CA LYS A 571 -34.70 11.83 16.01
C LYS A 571 -35.04 12.51 14.69
N ARG A 572 -35.72 13.67 14.73
CA ARG A 572 -36.01 14.49 13.55
C ARG A 572 -34.74 15.04 12.92
N ILE A 573 -33.80 15.55 13.71
CA ILE A 573 -32.53 16.07 13.21
C ILE A 573 -31.74 15.00 12.45
N ILE A 574 -31.69 13.77 12.97
CA ILE A 574 -31.02 12.65 12.30
C ILE A 574 -31.75 12.26 11.03
N SER A 575 -33.08 12.11 11.09
CA SER A 575 -33.89 11.71 9.93
C SER A 575 -33.81 12.75 8.81
N ASP A 576 -34.03 14.02 9.13
CA ASP A 576 -33.93 15.15 8.19
C ASP A 576 -32.50 15.31 7.67
N GLY A 577 -31.51 15.06 8.52
CA GLY A 577 -30.10 15.13 8.16
C GLY A 577 -29.73 14.05 7.14
N MET A 578 -30.17 12.81 7.36
CA MET A 578 -30.01 11.71 6.41
C MET A 578 -30.78 11.97 5.10
N GLU A 579 -31.99 12.50 5.19
CA GLU A 579 -32.83 12.85 4.03
C GLU A 579 -32.25 13.99 3.19
N LYS A 580 -31.57 14.96 3.81
CA LYS A 580 -30.92 16.08 3.13
C LYS A 580 -29.45 15.80 2.77
N GLY A 581 -28.93 14.60 3.06
CA GLY A 581 -27.54 14.22 2.80
C GLY A 581 -26.51 15.02 3.60
N LEU A 582 -26.87 15.51 4.78
CA LEU A 582 -25.96 16.23 5.67
C LEU A 582 -24.85 15.31 6.20
N SER A 583 -23.67 15.87 6.40
CA SER A 583 -22.56 15.14 7.04
C SER A 583 -22.83 14.88 8.53
N ASN A 584 -22.17 13.86 9.09
CA ASN A 584 -22.25 13.58 10.54
C ASN A 584 -21.82 14.78 11.40
N ALA A 585 -20.95 15.66 10.88
CA ALA A 585 -20.53 16.87 11.58
C ALA A 585 -21.65 17.91 11.65
N GLU A 586 -22.40 18.10 10.56
CA GLU A 586 -23.56 19.00 10.49
C GLU A 586 -24.72 18.47 11.33
N ILE A 587 -25.01 17.17 11.25
CA ILE A 587 -26.01 16.51 12.11
C ILE A 587 -25.63 16.68 13.59
N ALA A 588 -24.35 16.49 13.93
CA ALA A 588 -23.86 16.70 15.30
C ALA A 588 -23.99 18.15 15.76
N GLN A 589 -23.76 19.13 14.88
CA GLN A 589 -23.95 20.54 15.22
C GLN A 589 -25.43 20.84 15.52
N ASN A 590 -26.35 20.36 14.68
CA ASN A 590 -27.79 20.52 14.89
C ASN A 590 -28.27 19.84 16.19
N ILE A 591 -27.67 18.69 16.57
CA ILE A 591 -27.93 18.02 17.85
C ILE A 591 -27.37 18.84 19.02
N PHE A 592 -26.19 19.44 18.87
CA PHE A 592 -25.57 20.26 19.90
C PHE A 592 -26.36 21.54 20.21
N ASP A 593 -27.05 22.09 19.21
CA ASP A 593 -27.90 23.27 19.38
C ASP A 593 -29.14 22.99 20.27
N GLN A 594 -29.41 21.72 20.63
CA GLN A 594 -30.43 21.38 21.62
C GLN A 594 -29.95 21.71 23.03
N SER A 595 -30.73 22.49 23.78
CA SER A 595 -30.36 23.01 25.11
C SER A 595 -29.92 21.96 26.16
N GLU A 596 -30.37 20.71 26.04
CA GLU A 596 -30.00 19.63 26.97
C GLU A 596 -28.71 18.88 26.57
N ILE A 597 -28.15 19.16 25.38
CA ILE A 597 -26.89 18.60 24.89
C ILE A 597 -25.76 19.58 25.19
N ASN A 598 -25.15 19.41 26.36
CA ASN A 598 -24.10 20.28 26.88
C ASN A 598 -22.68 20.04 26.32
N SER A 599 -22.51 19.20 25.30
CA SER A 599 -21.19 18.84 24.78
C SER A 599 -21.22 18.47 23.30
N ILE A 600 -20.39 19.12 22.50
CA ILE A 600 -20.22 18.79 21.08
C ILE A 600 -19.67 17.38 20.88
N GLY A 601 -18.86 16.87 21.81
CA GLY A 601 -18.38 15.49 21.79
C GLY A 601 -19.51 14.49 21.97
N ARG A 602 -20.46 14.79 22.86
CA ARG A 602 -21.68 13.99 23.04
C ARG A 602 -22.57 14.04 21.80
N ALA A 603 -22.73 15.21 21.19
CA ALA A 603 -23.52 15.36 19.97
C ALA A 603 -22.92 14.57 18.78
N LYS A 604 -21.59 14.60 18.60
CA LYS A 604 -20.87 13.80 17.59
C LYS A 604 -21.03 12.30 17.79
N ARG A 605 -21.02 11.84 19.04
CA ARG A 605 -21.26 10.44 19.40
C ARG A 605 -22.67 10.00 19.06
N ILE A 606 -23.67 10.83 19.38
CA ILE A 606 -25.08 10.57 19.06
C ILE A 606 -25.24 10.52 17.53
N ALA A 607 -24.79 11.55 16.80
CA ALA A 607 -24.89 11.59 15.34
C ALA A 607 -24.26 10.35 14.69
N SER A 608 -23.01 10.04 15.02
CA SER A 608 -22.30 8.89 14.44
C SER A 608 -22.95 7.54 14.79
N THR A 609 -23.43 7.39 16.03
CA THR A 609 -24.06 6.13 16.48
C THR A 609 -25.40 5.91 15.78
N GLU A 610 -26.26 6.92 15.79
CA GLU A 610 -27.61 6.78 15.29
C GLU A 610 -27.63 6.66 13.76
N VAL A 611 -26.82 7.45 13.03
CA VAL A 611 -26.70 7.33 11.57
C VAL A 611 -26.18 5.94 11.17
N HIS A 612 -25.15 5.44 11.85
CA HIS A 612 -24.63 4.10 11.59
C HIS A 612 -25.69 3.02 11.84
N ASN A 613 -26.38 3.07 12.99
CA ASN A 613 -27.40 2.09 13.34
C ASN A 613 -28.59 2.11 12.36
N SER A 614 -29.02 3.30 11.89
CA SER A 614 -30.03 3.44 10.83
C SER A 614 -29.64 2.67 9.58
N ILE A 615 -28.40 2.88 9.12
CA ILE A 615 -27.88 2.27 7.90
C ILE A 615 -27.82 0.76 8.04
N ILE A 616 -27.29 0.25 9.15
CA ILE A 616 -27.20 -1.19 9.36
C ILE A 616 -28.57 -1.84 9.48
N LYS A 617 -29.54 -1.19 10.13
CA LYS A 617 -30.91 -1.71 10.18
C LYS A 617 -31.53 -1.80 8.80
N GLY A 618 -31.40 -0.75 7.98
CA GLY A 618 -31.94 -0.78 6.61
C GLY A 618 -31.29 -1.87 5.77
N ASN A 619 -29.97 -2.07 5.91
CA ASN A 619 -29.28 -3.19 5.27
C ASN A 619 -29.80 -4.55 5.75
N HIS A 620 -30.05 -4.70 7.06
CA HIS A 620 -30.64 -5.93 7.62
C HIS A 620 -31.99 -6.24 6.99
N GLN A 621 -32.86 -5.24 6.94
CA GLN A 621 -34.21 -5.36 6.41
C GLN A 621 -34.17 -5.69 4.92
N ALA A 622 -33.32 -5.00 4.16
CA ALA A 622 -33.11 -5.31 2.74
C ALA A 622 -32.63 -6.74 2.51
N MET A 623 -31.75 -7.28 3.37
CA MET A 623 -31.32 -8.68 3.30
C MET A 623 -32.47 -9.66 3.57
N VAL A 624 -33.31 -9.37 4.56
CA VAL A 624 -34.51 -10.17 4.88
C VAL A 624 -35.48 -10.17 3.70
N ASP A 625 -35.79 -8.99 3.15
CA ASP A 625 -36.75 -8.83 2.06
C ASP A 625 -36.24 -9.43 0.75
N SER A 626 -34.93 -9.42 0.54
CA SER A 626 -34.26 -10.06 -0.61
C SER A 626 -34.15 -11.59 -0.47
N GLY A 627 -34.61 -12.19 0.63
CA GLY A 627 -34.59 -13.63 0.84
C GLY A 627 -33.22 -14.22 1.18
N VAL A 628 -32.28 -13.40 1.67
CA VAL A 628 -30.99 -13.88 2.20
C VAL A 628 -31.25 -14.80 3.40
N LYS A 629 -30.65 -15.99 3.41
CA LYS A 629 -30.83 -17.01 4.44
C LYS A 629 -29.81 -16.91 5.56
N LYS A 630 -28.57 -16.47 5.29
CA LYS A 630 -27.47 -16.33 6.26
C LYS A 630 -26.81 -14.96 6.17
N LYS A 631 -26.39 -14.47 7.33
CA LYS A 631 -25.68 -13.22 7.54
C LYS A 631 -24.35 -13.47 8.24
N LYS A 632 -23.36 -12.61 7.95
CA LYS A 632 -22.03 -12.63 8.56
C LYS A 632 -21.69 -11.28 9.17
N TRP A 633 -21.16 -11.30 10.38
CA TRP A 633 -20.68 -10.09 11.05
C TRP A 633 -19.28 -9.72 10.58
N VAL A 634 -19.07 -8.45 10.22
CA VAL A 634 -17.78 -7.93 9.76
C VAL A 634 -17.43 -6.68 10.55
N THR A 635 -16.24 -6.64 11.13
CA THR A 635 -15.75 -5.47 11.87
C THR A 635 -14.91 -4.57 10.97
N ALA A 636 -14.74 -3.29 11.34
CA ALA A 636 -13.80 -2.38 10.67
C ALA A 636 -12.32 -2.80 10.80
N LYS A 637 -12.00 -3.79 11.65
CA LYS A 637 -10.64 -4.32 11.91
C LYS A 637 -9.60 -3.26 12.36
N ASP A 638 -10.05 -2.11 12.82
CA ASP A 638 -9.19 -1.08 13.41
C ASP A 638 -9.07 -1.21 14.94
N LYS A 639 -8.14 -0.46 15.54
CA LYS A 639 -7.91 -0.48 17.00
C LYS A 639 -9.09 0.04 17.82
N ALA A 640 -10.02 0.79 17.21
CA ALA A 640 -11.20 1.32 17.87
C ALA A 640 -12.37 0.32 17.90
N VAL A 641 -12.25 -0.83 17.22
CA VAL A 641 -13.16 -1.96 17.41
C VAL A 641 -13.02 -2.47 18.84
N ARG A 642 -14.13 -2.47 19.58
CA ARG A 642 -14.18 -2.91 20.97
C ARG A 642 -13.77 -4.37 21.15
N GLY A 643 -13.02 -4.65 22.21
CA GLY A 643 -12.36 -5.93 22.47
C GLY A 643 -10.83 -5.86 22.30
N ASN A 644 -10.31 -4.72 21.83
CA ASN A 644 -8.87 -4.44 21.75
C ASN A 644 -8.34 -3.66 22.96
N ASP A 645 -9.20 -2.95 23.72
CA ASP A 645 -8.82 -2.29 24.99
C ASP A 645 -9.35 -3.12 26.18
N PRO A 646 -8.52 -3.45 27.19
CA PRO A 646 -8.95 -4.12 28.41
C PRO A 646 -10.11 -3.44 29.18
N LYS A 647 -10.36 -2.14 28.92
CA LYS A 647 -11.46 -1.38 29.51
C LYS A 647 -12.79 -1.56 28.78
N ASP A 648 -12.80 -2.19 27.61
CA ASP A 648 -14.00 -2.39 26.82
C ASP A 648 -14.98 -3.32 27.53
N LYS A 649 -16.25 -2.89 27.59
CA LYS A 649 -17.33 -3.64 28.24
C LYS A 649 -18.00 -4.68 27.33
N ALA A 650 -17.55 -4.76 26.09
CA ALA A 650 -18.03 -5.63 25.02
C ALA A 650 -16.85 -6.02 24.11
N ASN A 651 -16.92 -7.20 23.48
CA ASN A 651 -15.86 -7.70 22.61
C ASN A 651 -16.45 -8.04 21.24
N HIS A 652 -16.16 -7.20 20.25
CA HIS A 652 -16.64 -7.36 18.88
C HIS A 652 -15.60 -8.03 17.98
N VAL A 653 -14.33 -8.08 18.41
CA VAL A 653 -13.26 -8.81 17.72
C VAL A 653 -13.64 -10.29 17.55
N VAL A 654 -14.25 -10.89 18.57
CA VAL A 654 -14.72 -12.29 18.52
C VAL A 654 -15.94 -12.53 17.64
N LEU A 655 -16.68 -11.46 17.29
CA LEU A 655 -17.85 -11.56 16.41
C LEU A 655 -17.42 -11.54 14.93
N ASN A 656 -16.23 -11.00 14.63
CA ASN A 656 -15.75 -10.89 13.26
C ASN A 656 -15.70 -12.26 12.56
N GLY A 657 -16.45 -12.39 11.47
CA GLY A 657 -16.53 -13.61 10.69
C GLY A 657 -17.59 -14.61 11.15
N GLN A 658 -18.29 -14.35 12.26
CA GLN A 658 -19.38 -15.20 12.71
C GLN A 658 -20.53 -15.22 11.68
N ILE A 659 -21.00 -16.41 11.33
CA ILE A 659 -22.13 -16.63 10.42
C ILE A 659 -23.34 -17.13 11.23
N ARG A 660 -24.52 -16.58 10.95
CA ARG A 660 -25.81 -16.97 11.53
C ARG A 660 -26.89 -16.96 10.47
N ASP A 661 -27.97 -17.71 10.68
CA ASP A 661 -29.17 -17.55 9.87
C ASP A 661 -29.70 -16.11 10.03
N ILE A 662 -30.32 -15.56 8.97
CA ILE A 662 -30.82 -14.17 8.94
C ILE A 662 -31.74 -13.86 10.14
N ASN A 663 -32.53 -14.85 10.56
CA ASN A 663 -33.51 -14.77 11.65
C ASN A 663 -32.94 -15.16 13.04
N LYS A 664 -31.63 -15.38 13.18
CA LYS A 664 -31.00 -15.74 14.45
C LYS A 664 -30.04 -14.64 14.93
N PRO A 665 -29.93 -14.40 16.25
CA PRO A 665 -28.97 -13.44 16.78
C PRO A 665 -27.52 -13.97 16.71
N PHE A 666 -26.57 -13.04 16.71
CA PHE A 666 -25.14 -13.31 16.90
C PHE A 666 -24.85 -13.70 18.35
N SER A 667 -23.61 -14.14 18.65
CA SER A 667 -23.28 -14.65 20.00
C SER A 667 -23.34 -13.59 21.11
N ASN A 668 -23.33 -12.30 20.76
CA ASN A 668 -23.55 -11.21 21.70
C ASN A 668 -25.05 -10.89 21.92
N GLY A 669 -25.96 -11.64 21.29
CA GLY A 669 -27.41 -11.49 21.43
C GLY A 669 -28.04 -10.49 20.47
N LEU A 670 -27.25 -9.76 19.67
CA LEU A 670 -27.79 -8.80 18.70
C LEU A 670 -28.24 -9.48 17.41
N MET A 671 -29.31 -8.98 16.78
CA MET A 671 -29.73 -9.43 15.46
C MET A 671 -28.81 -8.90 14.36
N HIS A 672 -28.31 -7.69 14.48
CA HIS A 672 -27.37 -7.06 13.56
C HIS A 672 -26.48 -6.06 14.32
N PRO A 673 -25.38 -5.58 13.73
CA PRO A 673 -24.63 -4.47 14.31
C PRO A 673 -25.52 -3.24 14.52
N GLY A 674 -25.36 -2.58 15.67
CA GLY A 674 -26.17 -1.41 15.99
C GLY A 674 -27.63 -1.70 16.35
N ASP A 675 -28.01 -2.96 16.58
CA ASP A 675 -29.36 -3.35 17.00
C ASP A 675 -29.80 -2.65 18.30
N PRO A 676 -30.81 -1.76 18.26
CA PRO A 676 -31.18 -0.91 19.40
C PRO A 676 -31.78 -1.68 20.57
N ASP A 677 -32.23 -2.92 20.36
CA ASP A 677 -32.69 -3.81 21.44
C ASP A 677 -31.51 -4.31 22.31
N GLY A 678 -30.28 -4.10 21.83
CA GLY A 678 -29.03 -4.37 22.53
C GLY A 678 -28.68 -3.36 23.63
N PRO A 679 -27.80 -3.74 24.58
CA PRO A 679 -27.29 -2.79 25.57
C PRO A 679 -26.35 -1.77 24.92
N ALA A 680 -26.40 -0.50 25.38
CA ALA A 680 -25.60 0.61 24.84
C ALA A 680 -24.11 0.30 24.61
N LYS A 681 -23.49 -0.50 25.49
CA LYS A 681 -22.08 -0.94 25.38
C LYS A 681 -21.76 -1.70 24.08
N GLU A 682 -22.76 -2.33 23.45
CA GLU A 682 -22.62 -3.10 22.21
C GLU A 682 -22.87 -2.24 20.96
N ILE A 683 -23.50 -1.07 21.08
CA ILE A 683 -24.04 -0.33 19.94
C ILE A 683 -23.54 1.11 19.82
N THR A 684 -23.17 1.76 20.93
CA THR A 684 -22.64 3.14 20.89
C THR A 684 -21.27 3.17 20.22
N GLU A 685 -21.10 4.03 19.21
CA GLU A 685 -19.90 4.09 18.35
C GLU A 685 -19.54 2.72 17.74
N CYS A 686 -20.55 1.94 17.34
CA CYS A 686 -20.30 0.71 16.59
C CYS A 686 -19.67 1.04 15.23
N ARG A 687 -18.71 0.20 14.83
CA ARG A 687 -17.98 0.27 13.55
C ARG A 687 -18.07 -1.05 12.80
N CYS A 688 -19.10 -1.83 13.09
CA CYS A 688 -19.29 -3.16 12.51
C CYS A 688 -20.43 -3.11 11.50
N ILE A 689 -20.35 -3.96 10.49
CA ILE A 689 -21.37 -4.12 9.47
C ILE A 689 -21.77 -5.59 9.40
N GLU A 690 -22.88 -5.87 8.73
CA GLU A 690 -23.24 -7.22 8.35
C GLU A 690 -23.31 -7.34 6.83
N VAL A 691 -23.03 -8.55 6.36
CA VAL A 691 -23.02 -8.88 4.93
C VAL A 691 -23.72 -10.23 4.72
N PRO A 692 -24.31 -10.48 3.54
CA PRO A 692 -24.89 -11.78 3.22
C PRO A 692 -23.81 -12.87 3.18
N ALA A 693 -24.16 -14.09 3.61
CA ALA A 693 -23.25 -15.21 3.75
C ALA A 693 -23.67 -16.47 2.96
N ASP A 694 -24.62 -16.32 2.03
CA ASP A 694 -25.12 -17.41 1.17
C ASP A 694 -24.46 -17.48 -0.22
N PHE A 695 -23.45 -16.63 -0.46
CA PHE A 695 -22.65 -16.64 -1.69
C PHE A 695 -21.41 -17.53 -1.53
N GLU A 696 -21.61 -18.82 -1.24
CA GLU A 696 -20.59 -19.87 -1.40
C GLU A 696 -20.70 -20.51 -2.79
#